data_AF-A0A928IDR1-F1
#
_entry.id   AF-A0A928IDR1-F1
#
_cell.length_a   1.000
_cell.length_b   1.000
_cell.length_c   1.000
_cell.angle_alpha   90.00
_cell.angle_beta   90.00
_cell.angle_gamma   90.00
#
_symmetry.space_group_name_H-M   'P 1'
#
loop_
_entity.id
_entity.type
_entity.pdbx_description
1 polymer ?
#
loop_
_entity_poly.entity_id
_entity_poly.type
_entity_poly.pdbx_seq_one_letter_code
_entity_poly.pdbx_strand_id
1 'polypeptide(L)'
;MKIKNIFFLSLVLAFALSAVCGAASVRGDMDGSGTVDTDDAIYLLRHALMPDRYPISQSGDVDGSGTVDTDDAIYLLRHALMPDRYPLRSPCIEHTEEIIPAVAATCTQTGLTEGKKCTVCGEITVKQTEISALGHKEEAIPAVAPTCTEYGLTEGTGCSRCNEIFKKQYKIAPLGHDYNSALCLECGETIVFTPNRYFYFELLDDGTYSIEYNSNLPQLPKNVVVPPTYSGKPVTSIGFQALFQEDVMETCMLPNTITVLDYGVFRCCDRLKTVMIPRNVKTMDHNMFSQCPKLDAVTIPASVTSIGLNMFIYCPELEYINVEEGNRYYKSVDGVLFNKAGTVIYDYPNGKPDETYVVPHGVTTAEHQSFLQACYLKHVILPDTLTTVAAGLFFGCDALESVYIPKSVRTITTGSYVTLVGECPNFTEFIVDEDNLYFSSIDGNLYNKSGTKLISYAVGKKDETFVIPSTVKTLGNYCFASANNLKTMTIPKTVTTFEGYEFHECNGLETVIIEDGIKKLTKGLFYQCKSLKKVVIPESVTYIDNGCFRDCESLCEVNFHDKLTYIGYTAFRYNNFTSLMLPGSLKSVEYAAFAVSHNLKTVTLGEGITKIDEDAFYYCDALTEIYIPSTVTYIGENAFEQCQRLQKIYFNGTKAQWLAVEKDPKWNRNTGYYRVYCTDGTLSK
;
A
#
# COMPACT_ATOMS: atom_id res chain seq x y z
N MET A 1 -42.46 -26.60 -18.76
CA MET A 1 -43.61 -27.49 -18.48
C MET A 1 -43.53 -28.69 -19.43
N LYS A 2 -43.68 -29.95 -18.98
CA LYS A 2 -44.95 -30.69 -18.78
C LYS A 2 -45.86 -30.57 -20.02
N ILE A 3 -46.42 -31.59 -20.70
CA ILE A 3 -46.91 -32.97 -20.43
C ILE A 3 -47.64 -33.36 -21.77
N LYS A 4 -47.89 -34.59 -22.29
CA LYS A 4 -47.61 -36.01 -21.99
C LYS A 4 -47.90 -36.87 -23.27
N ASN A 5 -47.20 -38.01 -23.39
CA ASN A 5 -47.63 -39.38 -23.78
C ASN A 5 -48.66 -39.70 -24.91
N ILE A 6 -48.55 -40.96 -25.39
CA ILE A 6 -49.63 -41.92 -25.75
C ILE A 6 -50.28 -41.76 -27.15
N PHE A 7 -50.63 -42.83 -27.91
CA PHE A 7 -50.17 -44.24 -27.96
C PHE A 7 -50.85 -44.95 -29.17
N PHE A 8 -50.13 -45.81 -29.90
CA PHE A 8 -50.62 -47.04 -30.56
C PHE A 8 -51.72 -47.01 -31.67
N LEU A 9 -51.81 -48.18 -32.35
CA LEU A 9 -52.90 -48.71 -33.20
C LEU A 9 -53.28 -47.90 -34.47
N SER A 10 -53.16 -48.37 -35.72
CA SER A 10 -53.14 -49.72 -36.33
C SER A 10 -54.50 -50.42 -36.51
N LEU A 11 -55.47 -49.71 -37.10
CA LEU A 11 -56.58 -50.20 -37.94
C LEU A 11 -56.95 -49.00 -38.85
N VAL A 12 -57.31 -49.09 -40.14
CA VAL A 12 -58.21 -50.05 -40.81
C VAL A 12 -57.61 -50.62 -42.11
N LEU A 13 -57.98 -51.87 -42.40
CA LEU A 13 -57.64 -52.64 -43.60
C LEU A 13 -58.57 -52.37 -44.82
N ALA A 14 -57.99 -52.50 -46.02
CA ALA A 14 -58.52 -53.22 -47.20
C ALA A 14 -59.69 -52.65 -48.05
N PHE A 15 -59.87 -53.33 -49.20
CA PHE A 15 -60.76 -53.14 -50.37
C PHE A 15 -60.30 -52.13 -51.47
N ALA A 16 -60.38 -52.42 -52.79
CA ALA A 16 -59.98 -53.62 -53.58
C ALA A 16 -60.12 -53.42 -55.13
N LEU A 17 -59.08 -53.78 -55.90
CA LEU A 17 -59.05 -54.35 -57.29
C LEU A 17 -59.64 -53.65 -58.56
N SER A 18 -59.10 -54.12 -59.71
CA SER A 18 -59.60 -54.19 -61.11
C SER A 18 -59.30 -53.04 -62.11
N ALA A 19 -59.05 -53.24 -63.43
CA ALA A 19 -58.58 -54.42 -64.22
C ALA A 19 -58.26 -54.08 -65.73
N VAL A 20 -57.34 -54.84 -66.40
CA VAL A 20 -57.26 -55.09 -67.89
C VAL A 20 -56.83 -53.88 -68.81
N CYS A 21 -56.16 -53.93 -69.99
CA CYS A 21 -55.59 -54.94 -70.94
C CYS A 21 -54.20 -54.46 -71.50
N GLY A 22 -53.59 -54.81 -72.67
CA GLY A 22 -53.94 -55.71 -73.81
C GLY A 22 -53.06 -55.63 -75.09
N ALA A 23 -52.15 -56.62 -75.32
CA ALA A 23 -51.36 -56.91 -76.56
C ALA A 23 -50.38 -55.81 -77.09
N ALA A 24 -49.20 -56.04 -77.70
CA ALA A 24 -48.56 -57.10 -78.53
C ALA A 24 -48.85 -56.93 -80.05
N SER A 25 -47.90 -57.03 -81.01
CA SER A 25 -46.52 -57.58 -81.00
C SER A 25 -45.61 -57.21 -82.22
N VAL A 26 -44.27 -57.21 -82.01
CA VAL A 26 -43.21 -57.82 -82.88
C VAL A 26 -42.55 -57.10 -84.12
N ARG A 27 -41.20 -57.00 -84.03
CA ARG A 27 -40.09 -57.15 -85.05
C ARG A 27 -39.41 -55.95 -85.77
N GLY A 28 -38.06 -56.03 -85.75
CA GLY A 28 -37.07 -55.40 -86.65
C GLY A 28 -36.52 -54.07 -86.13
N ASP A 29 -35.23 -53.74 -86.18
CA ASP A 29 -33.97 -54.51 -86.33
C ASP A 29 -32.82 -53.60 -85.82
N MET A 30 -31.58 -54.09 -85.63
CA MET A 30 -30.50 -53.30 -84.98
C MET A 30 -29.71 -52.36 -85.91
N ASP A 31 -29.52 -51.09 -85.54
CA ASP A 31 -28.57 -50.16 -86.21
C ASP A 31 -27.74 -49.23 -85.27
N GLY A 32 -27.06 -49.82 -84.28
CA GLY A 32 -25.69 -49.38 -83.92
C GLY A 32 -25.50 -48.02 -83.21
N SER A 33 -26.55 -47.34 -82.74
CA SER A 33 -26.44 -46.19 -81.84
C SER A 33 -26.92 -46.53 -80.42
N GLY A 34 -26.07 -46.28 -79.41
CA GLY A 34 -26.30 -46.64 -78.00
C GLY A 34 -27.30 -45.73 -77.28
N THR A 35 -28.55 -45.72 -77.73
CA THR A 35 -29.66 -44.99 -77.10
C THR A 35 -30.85 -45.91 -76.90
N VAL A 36 -31.29 -46.06 -75.66
CA VAL A 36 -32.62 -46.59 -75.33
C VAL A 36 -33.62 -45.48 -75.64
N ASP A 37 -34.47 -45.65 -76.67
CA ASP A 37 -35.52 -44.65 -76.95
C ASP A 37 -36.56 -44.68 -75.82
N THR A 38 -37.29 -43.59 -75.66
CA THR A 38 -38.49 -43.49 -74.82
C THR A 38 -39.47 -44.67 -74.99
N ASP A 39 -39.62 -45.23 -76.20
CA ASP A 39 -40.48 -46.39 -76.42
C ASP A 39 -39.92 -47.71 -75.83
N ASP A 40 -38.60 -47.90 -75.79
CA ASP A 40 -37.96 -49.07 -75.15
C ASP A 40 -38.08 -49.01 -73.62
N ALA A 41 -37.91 -47.82 -73.04
CA ALA A 41 -38.15 -47.58 -71.62
C ALA A 41 -39.61 -47.88 -71.24
N ILE A 42 -40.57 -47.52 -72.11
CA ILE A 42 -41.99 -47.86 -71.96
C ILE A 42 -42.22 -49.37 -72.13
N TYR A 43 -41.48 -50.05 -73.01
CA TYR A 43 -41.58 -51.51 -73.18
C TYR A 43 -41.10 -52.26 -71.93
N LEU A 44 -39.96 -51.86 -71.35
CA LEU A 44 -39.46 -52.38 -70.07
C LEU A 44 -40.48 -52.19 -68.94
N LEU A 45 -41.09 -51.00 -68.85
CA LEU A 45 -42.14 -50.70 -67.86
C LEU A 45 -43.39 -51.58 -68.05
N ARG A 46 -43.76 -51.89 -69.30
CA ARG A 46 -44.87 -52.80 -69.64
C ARG A 46 -44.57 -54.26 -69.31
N HIS A 47 -43.33 -54.72 -69.49
CA HIS A 47 -42.92 -56.07 -69.05
C HIS A 47 -43.01 -56.20 -67.53
N ALA A 48 -42.49 -55.23 -66.77
CA ALA A 48 -42.52 -55.26 -65.30
C ALA A 48 -43.95 -55.31 -64.71
N LEU A 49 -44.95 -54.79 -65.43
CA LEU A 49 -46.36 -54.79 -65.01
C LEU A 49 -47.20 -55.95 -65.58
N MET A 50 -46.79 -56.57 -66.70
CA MET A 50 -47.48 -57.69 -67.35
C MET A 50 -46.46 -58.67 -67.99
N PRO A 51 -45.71 -59.45 -67.20
CA PRO A 51 -44.54 -60.19 -67.69
C PRO A 51 -44.86 -61.20 -68.79
N ASP A 52 -45.97 -61.94 -68.67
CA ASP A 52 -46.45 -62.95 -69.64
C ASP A 52 -46.76 -62.39 -71.03
N ARG A 53 -46.85 -61.05 -71.18
CA ARG A 53 -47.33 -60.37 -72.39
C ARG A 53 -46.22 -59.71 -73.21
N TYR A 54 -45.04 -59.50 -72.62
CA TYR A 54 -43.91 -58.79 -73.23
C TYR A 54 -42.55 -59.38 -72.81
N PRO A 55 -42.28 -60.68 -72.99
CA PRO A 55 -41.08 -61.34 -72.46
C PRO A 55 -39.77 -60.83 -73.07
N ILE A 56 -38.70 -60.79 -72.26
CA ILE A 56 -37.35 -60.38 -72.66
C ILE A 56 -36.44 -61.60 -72.74
N SER A 57 -35.72 -61.77 -73.86
CA SER A 57 -34.72 -62.83 -74.08
C SER A 57 -33.30 -62.35 -73.81
N GLN A 58 -32.44 -63.22 -73.27
CA GLN A 58 -31.08 -62.89 -72.80
C GLN A 58 -30.08 -62.52 -73.92
N SER A 59 -29.36 -61.40 -73.76
CA SER A 59 -27.87 -61.35 -73.79
C SER A 59 -27.30 -59.91 -73.83
N GLY A 60 -26.25 -59.61 -73.05
CA GLY A 60 -25.26 -58.56 -73.38
C GLY A 60 -25.12 -57.37 -72.42
N ASP A 61 -23.88 -57.12 -71.99
CA ASP A 61 -23.35 -55.85 -71.45
C ASP A 61 -23.17 -54.79 -72.60
N VAL A 62 -22.79 -53.52 -72.43
CA VAL A 62 -21.81 -52.89 -71.50
C VAL A 62 -22.10 -51.39 -71.24
N ASP A 63 -21.42 -50.85 -70.22
CA ASP A 63 -21.04 -49.45 -69.83
C ASP A 63 -21.54 -48.17 -70.57
N GLY A 64 -21.41 -46.99 -69.91
CA GLY A 64 -21.64 -45.71 -70.62
C GLY A 64 -21.72 -44.36 -69.89
N SER A 65 -21.89 -44.30 -68.55
CA SER A 65 -22.08 -43.05 -67.75
C SER A 65 -23.41 -42.28 -67.97
N GLY A 66 -23.83 -41.47 -66.97
CA GLY A 66 -25.05 -40.64 -67.02
C GLY A 66 -26.20 -41.09 -66.10
N THR A 67 -25.92 -41.30 -64.81
CA THR A 67 -26.93 -41.78 -63.84
C THR A 67 -27.91 -40.70 -63.41
N VAL A 68 -29.16 -40.80 -63.87
CA VAL A 68 -30.31 -40.48 -62.99
C VAL A 68 -30.50 -41.69 -62.09
N ASP A 69 -30.47 -41.51 -60.76
CA ASP A 69 -30.64 -42.64 -59.85
C ASP A 69 -32.09 -43.17 -59.97
N THR A 70 -32.20 -44.49 -60.13
CA THR A 70 -33.48 -45.18 -60.25
C THR A 70 -34.38 -44.97 -59.03
N ASP A 71 -33.81 -44.73 -57.84
CA ASP A 71 -34.59 -44.45 -56.63
C ASP A 71 -35.25 -43.06 -56.64
N ASP A 72 -34.67 -42.06 -57.31
CA ASP A 72 -35.27 -40.70 -57.41
C ASP A 72 -36.48 -40.69 -58.37
N ALA A 73 -36.39 -41.41 -59.49
CA ALA A 73 -37.53 -41.60 -60.39
C ALA A 73 -38.69 -42.32 -59.67
N ILE A 74 -38.37 -43.32 -58.84
CA ILE A 74 -39.33 -44.02 -57.98
C ILE A 74 -39.87 -43.10 -56.87
N TYR A 75 -39.06 -42.21 -56.30
CA TYR A 75 -39.49 -41.24 -55.29
C TYR A 75 -40.47 -40.20 -55.87
N LEU A 76 -40.20 -39.68 -57.06
CA LEU A 76 -41.09 -38.76 -57.77
C LEU A 76 -42.45 -39.42 -58.10
N LEU A 77 -42.43 -40.68 -58.54
CA LEU A 77 -43.67 -41.45 -58.76
C LEU A 77 -44.45 -41.69 -57.45
N ARG A 78 -43.76 -41.95 -56.33
CA ARG A 78 -44.36 -42.10 -55.00
C ARG A 78 -44.94 -40.78 -54.47
N HIS A 79 -44.27 -39.64 -54.71
CA HIS A 79 -44.79 -38.31 -54.39
C HIS A 79 -46.08 -38.02 -55.16
N ALA A 80 -46.09 -38.24 -56.48
CA ALA A 80 -47.25 -38.00 -57.34
C ALA A 80 -48.50 -38.84 -56.95
N LEU A 81 -48.30 -39.98 -56.28
CA LEU A 81 -49.38 -40.86 -55.82
C LEU A 81 -49.74 -40.69 -54.33
N MET A 82 -48.83 -40.21 -53.49
CA MET A 82 -49.02 -40.03 -52.03
C MET A 82 -48.22 -38.82 -51.49
N PRO A 83 -48.60 -37.58 -51.84
CA PRO A 83 -47.75 -36.39 -51.60
C PRO A 83 -47.43 -36.14 -50.13
N ASP A 84 -48.41 -36.33 -49.22
CA ASP A 84 -48.24 -36.12 -47.78
C ASP A 84 -47.28 -37.12 -47.11
N ARG A 85 -47.01 -38.26 -47.75
CA ARG A 85 -46.17 -39.35 -47.22
C ARG A 85 -44.74 -39.32 -47.77
N TYR A 86 -44.54 -38.65 -48.91
CA TYR A 86 -43.25 -38.50 -49.58
C TYR A 86 -43.08 -37.05 -50.07
N PRO A 87 -42.98 -36.04 -49.18
CA PRO A 87 -42.84 -34.65 -49.61
C PRO A 87 -41.56 -34.44 -50.40
N LEU A 88 -41.61 -33.57 -51.42
CA LEU A 88 -40.43 -33.12 -52.14
C LEU A 88 -39.48 -32.42 -51.16
N ARG A 89 -38.20 -32.79 -51.18
CA ARG A 89 -37.17 -31.98 -50.54
C ARG A 89 -36.93 -30.73 -51.39
N SER A 90 -36.75 -29.59 -50.74
CA SER A 90 -36.22 -28.40 -51.41
C SER A 90 -34.89 -28.74 -52.11
N PRO A 91 -34.58 -28.11 -53.26
CA PRO A 91 -33.29 -28.31 -53.91
C PRO A 91 -32.15 -27.96 -52.95
N CYS A 92 -31.04 -28.69 -53.04
CA CYS A 92 -29.80 -28.28 -52.39
C CYS A 92 -29.35 -26.96 -53.01
N ILE A 93 -29.60 -25.85 -52.31
CA ILE A 93 -28.94 -24.57 -52.59
C ILE A 93 -27.47 -24.79 -52.22
N GLU A 94 -26.56 -24.63 -53.20
CA GLU A 94 -25.13 -24.79 -52.96
C GLU A 94 -24.65 -23.85 -51.83
N HIS A 95 -23.70 -24.32 -51.02
CA HIS A 95 -23.22 -23.58 -49.86
C HIS A 95 -22.57 -22.26 -50.28
N THR A 96 -23.32 -21.17 -50.16
CA THR A 96 -22.78 -19.80 -50.27
C THR A 96 -21.87 -19.56 -49.04
N GLU A 97 -20.56 -19.59 -49.27
CA GLU A 97 -19.57 -19.44 -48.19
C GLU A 97 -19.37 -17.98 -47.78
N GLU A 98 -19.29 -17.74 -46.47
CA GLU A 98 -18.80 -16.52 -45.85
C GLU A 98 -17.48 -16.80 -45.13
N ILE A 99 -16.52 -15.90 -45.31
CA ILE A 99 -15.20 -15.98 -44.67
C ILE A 99 -15.33 -15.62 -43.19
N ILE A 100 -14.81 -16.49 -42.34
CA ILE A 100 -14.50 -16.19 -40.94
C ILE A 100 -13.06 -15.66 -40.92
N PRO A 101 -12.83 -14.37 -40.63
CA PRO A 101 -11.52 -13.76 -40.77
C PRO A 101 -10.48 -14.39 -39.83
N ALA A 102 -9.24 -14.45 -40.31
CA ALA A 102 -8.10 -14.87 -39.49
C ALA A 102 -7.88 -13.92 -38.31
N VAL A 103 -7.42 -14.48 -37.18
CA VAL A 103 -6.95 -13.72 -36.02
C VAL A 103 -5.44 -13.84 -35.96
N ALA A 104 -4.71 -12.73 -36.08
CA ALA A 104 -3.25 -12.78 -35.99
C ALA A 104 -2.80 -13.16 -34.56
N ALA A 105 -1.80 -14.02 -34.45
CA ALA A 105 -1.16 -14.32 -33.18
C ALA A 105 -0.38 -13.10 -32.66
N THR A 106 -0.35 -12.90 -31.35
CA THR A 106 0.47 -11.87 -30.68
C THR A 106 1.65 -12.54 -29.95
N CYS A 107 2.45 -11.78 -29.19
CA CYS A 107 3.55 -12.37 -28.40
C CYS A 107 3.04 -13.33 -27.32
N THR A 108 1.86 -13.07 -26.77
CA THR A 108 1.28 -13.78 -25.61
C THR A 108 -0.02 -14.54 -25.91
N GLN A 109 -0.71 -14.24 -27.02
CA GLN A 109 -1.97 -14.88 -27.40
C GLN A 109 -1.84 -15.63 -28.73
N THR A 110 -2.43 -16.82 -28.79
CA THR A 110 -2.57 -17.63 -30.01
C THR A 110 -3.52 -16.96 -31.01
N GLY A 111 -3.18 -17.05 -32.29
CA GLY A 111 -4.05 -16.66 -33.39
C GLY A 111 -4.92 -17.80 -33.90
N LEU A 112 -5.69 -17.52 -34.94
CA LEU A 112 -6.50 -18.46 -35.70
C LEU A 112 -6.30 -18.22 -37.20
N THR A 113 -6.21 -19.27 -37.99
CA THR A 113 -6.23 -19.15 -39.46
C THR A 113 -7.56 -18.59 -39.95
N GLU A 114 -7.63 -18.18 -41.21
CA GLU A 114 -8.92 -17.96 -41.86
C GLU A 114 -9.75 -19.25 -41.84
N GLY A 115 -11.07 -19.11 -41.74
CA GLY A 115 -12.04 -20.20 -41.83
C GLY A 115 -13.23 -19.80 -42.69
N LYS A 116 -14.20 -20.69 -42.82
CA LYS A 116 -15.42 -20.44 -43.61
C LYS A 116 -16.63 -21.13 -43.00
N LYS A 117 -17.79 -20.52 -43.21
CA LYS A 117 -19.12 -21.06 -42.87
C LYS A 117 -20.08 -20.87 -44.04
N CYS A 118 -21.11 -21.70 -44.14
CA CYS A 118 -22.24 -21.40 -45.02
C CYS A 118 -23.11 -20.30 -44.42
N THR A 119 -23.45 -19.27 -45.20
CA THR A 119 -24.35 -18.18 -44.78
C THR A 119 -25.78 -18.63 -44.49
N VAL A 120 -26.21 -19.76 -45.06
CA VAL A 120 -27.61 -20.23 -45.04
C VAL A 120 -27.88 -21.16 -43.85
N CYS A 121 -26.97 -22.08 -43.54
CA CYS A 121 -27.13 -23.05 -42.42
C CYS A 121 -26.19 -22.81 -41.23
N GLY A 122 -25.15 -21.97 -41.37
CA GLY A 122 -24.16 -21.69 -40.32
C GLY A 122 -23.10 -22.78 -40.13
N GLU A 123 -23.14 -23.87 -40.90
CA GLU A 123 -22.16 -24.96 -40.80
C GLU A 123 -20.76 -24.52 -41.24
N ILE A 124 -19.73 -24.95 -40.51
CA ILE A 124 -18.32 -24.59 -40.73
C ILE A 124 -17.74 -25.44 -41.86
N THR A 125 -17.60 -24.87 -43.06
CA THR A 125 -17.04 -25.56 -44.24
C THR A 125 -15.51 -25.62 -44.21
N VAL A 126 -14.85 -24.64 -43.60
CA VAL A 126 -13.40 -24.63 -43.35
C VAL A 126 -13.15 -24.26 -41.89
N LYS A 127 -12.67 -25.21 -41.10
CA LYS A 127 -12.39 -25.01 -39.67
C LYS A 127 -11.10 -24.23 -39.48
N GLN A 128 -11.15 -23.17 -38.65
CA GLN A 128 -9.96 -22.45 -38.22
C GLN A 128 -9.04 -23.35 -37.39
N THR A 129 -7.73 -23.27 -37.63
CA THR A 129 -6.69 -23.91 -36.81
C THR A 129 -5.93 -22.87 -36.00
N GLU A 130 -5.50 -23.24 -34.80
CA GLU A 130 -4.72 -22.36 -33.92
C GLU A 130 -3.33 -22.05 -34.51
N ILE A 131 -2.93 -20.79 -34.38
CA ILE A 131 -1.59 -20.30 -34.69
C ILE A 131 -0.91 -20.03 -33.35
N SER A 132 0.22 -20.67 -33.07
CA SER A 132 0.97 -20.47 -31.83
C SER A 132 1.29 -19.00 -31.59
N ALA A 133 1.28 -18.55 -30.33
CA ALA A 133 1.75 -17.23 -29.96
C ALA A 133 3.19 -17.01 -30.49
N LEU A 134 3.48 -15.80 -30.98
CA LEU A 134 4.74 -15.46 -31.66
C LEU A 134 5.97 -15.50 -30.74
N GLY A 135 5.74 -15.55 -29.43
CA GLY A 135 6.75 -15.37 -28.39
C GLY A 135 7.34 -13.96 -28.39
N HIS A 136 8.07 -13.64 -27.34
CA HIS A 136 8.83 -12.41 -27.28
C HIS A 136 10.12 -12.54 -28.12
N LYS A 137 10.52 -11.44 -28.77
CA LYS A 137 11.83 -11.32 -29.42
C LYS A 137 12.59 -10.20 -28.69
N GLU A 138 13.40 -10.60 -27.72
CA GLU A 138 14.21 -9.66 -26.93
C GLU A 138 15.29 -9.00 -27.79
N GLU A 139 15.38 -7.67 -27.69
CA GLU A 139 16.41 -6.81 -28.27
C GLU A 139 16.82 -5.75 -27.24
N ALA A 140 18.07 -5.28 -27.33
CA ALA A 140 18.61 -4.27 -26.44
C ALA A 140 18.11 -2.87 -26.80
N ILE A 141 17.81 -2.07 -25.77
CA ILE A 141 17.43 -0.67 -25.87
C ILE A 141 18.67 0.15 -25.49
N PRO A 142 19.29 0.88 -26.42
CA PRO A 142 20.62 1.44 -26.22
C PRO A 142 20.65 2.50 -25.12
N ALA A 143 21.75 2.51 -24.36
CA ALA A 143 22.05 3.55 -23.39
C ALA A 143 22.20 4.93 -24.05
N VAL A 144 21.86 5.98 -23.30
CA VAL A 144 22.07 7.39 -23.67
C VAL A 144 23.05 7.99 -22.68
N ALA A 145 24.15 8.58 -23.15
CA ALA A 145 25.08 9.25 -22.25
C ALA A 145 24.47 10.55 -21.68
N PRO A 146 24.67 10.87 -20.38
CA PRO A 146 24.27 12.16 -19.82
C PRO A 146 25.07 13.31 -20.44
N THR A 147 24.50 14.52 -20.42
CA THR A 147 25.22 15.77 -20.76
C THR A 147 25.54 16.54 -19.47
N CYS A 148 26.04 17.77 -19.56
CA CYS A 148 26.21 18.63 -18.38
C CYS A 148 24.87 19.09 -17.76
N THR A 149 23.77 19.06 -18.52
CA THR A 149 22.43 19.53 -18.09
C THR A 149 21.36 18.45 -18.12
N GLU A 150 21.44 17.48 -19.04
CA GLU A 150 20.40 16.49 -19.29
C GLU A 150 20.76 15.11 -18.75
N TYR A 151 19.75 14.40 -18.24
CA TYR A 151 19.87 13.02 -17.78
C TYR A 151 20.22 12.07 -18.94
N GLY A 152 21.14 11.14 -18.69
CA GLY A 152 21.37 9.97 -19.52
C GLY A 152 20.40 8.83 -19.17
N LEU A 153 20.51 7.71 -19.89
CA LEU A 153 19.74 6.49 -19.67
C LEU A 153 20.66 5.26 -19.72
N THR A 154 20.47 4.32 -18.79
CA THR A 154 21.15 3.01 -18.84
C THR A 154 20.64 2.15 -20.01
N GLU A 155 21.38 1.10 -20.38
CA GLU A 155 20.92 0.11 -21.37
C GLU A 155 19.75 -0.72 -20.80
N GLY A 156 18.65 -0.80 -21.55
CA GLY A 156 17.49 -1.63 -21.25
C GLY A 156 17.34 -2.82 -22.22
N THR A 157 16.29 -3.61 -22.06
CA THR A 157 15.90 -4.66 -23.04
C THR A 157 14.39 -4.73 -23.16
N GLY A 158 13.89 -5.13 -24.33
CA GLY A 158 12.47 -5.25 -24.60
C GLY A 158 12.15 -6.02 -25.88
N CYS A 159 10.86 -6.20 -26.15
CA CYS A 159 10.38 -7.01 -27.25
C CYS A 159 10.19 -6.20 -28.54
N SER A 160 10.98 -6.44 -29.58
CA SER A 160 10.83 -5.72 -30.86
C SER A 160 9.57 -6.07 -31.67
N ARG A 161 8.71 -6.97 -31.15
CA ARG A 161 7.37 -7.28 -31.70
C ARG A 161 6.22 -6.51 -31.03
N CYS A 162 6.32 -6.21 -29.73
CA CYS A 162 5.22 -5.60 -28.94
C CYS A 162 5.63 -4.41 -28.07
N ASN A 163 6.91 -4.01 -28.09
CA ASN A 163 7.51 -2.93 -27.30
C ASN A 163 7.41 -3.10 -25.76
N GLU A 164 7.12 -4.33 -25.31
CA GLU A 164 7.12 -4.71 -23.90
C GLU A 164 8.54 -4.69 -23.34
N ILE A 165 8.73 -4.09 -22.17
CA ILE A 165 10.04 -3.84 -21.57
C ILE A 165 10.37 -4.92 -20.55
N PHE A 166 11.50 -5.61 -20.72
CA PHE A 166 11.98 -6.63 -19.78
C PHE A 166 12.97 -6.05 -18.77
N LYS A 167 13.82 -5.13 -19.21
CA LYS A 167 14.73 -4.35 -18.37
C LYS A 167 14.51 -2.87 -18.64
N LYS A 168 13.98 -2.14 -17.65
CA LYS A 168 13.78 -0.68 -17.67
C LYS A 168 15.13 0.02 -17.89
N GLN A 169 15.10 1.17 -18.58
CA GLN A 169 16.21 2.13 -18.56
C GLN A 169 16.08 3.02 -17.31
N TYR A 170 17.20 3.42 -16.72
CA TYR A 170 17.27 4.24 -15.50
C TYR A 170 17.98 5.56 -15.78
N LYS A 171 17.53 6.65 -15.17
CA LYS A 171 18.13 7.99 -15.33
C LYS A 171 19.55 8.01 -14.76
N ILE A 172 20.52 8.40 -15.57
CA ILE A 172 21.90 8.72 -15.15
C ILE A 172 21.97 10.24 -14.99
N ALA A 173 22.39 10.76 -13.83
CA ALA A 173 22.41 12.22 -13.61
C ALA A 173 23.32 12.96 -14.62
N PRO A 174 23.05 14.26 -14.88
CA PRO A 174 23.97 15.10 -15.65
C PRO A 174 25.40 15.07 -15.08
N LEU A 175 26.40 15.15 -15.97
CA LEU A 175 27.84 14.98 -15.69
C LEU A 175 28.45 15.98 -14.69
N GLY A 176 27.68 17.00 -14.31
CA GLY A 176 28.19 18.28 -13.83
C GLY A 176 28.69 19.14 -14.98
N HIS A 177 28.66 20.46 -14.77
CA HIS A 177 29.65 21.34 -15.39
C HIS A 177 30.88 21.36 -14.48
N ASP A 178 32.11 21.42 -15.01
CA ASP A 178 33.27 21.87 -14.22
C ASP A 178 33.44 23.38 -14.41
N TYR A 179 33.22 24.14 -13.33
CA TYR A 179 33.15 25.60 -13.36
C TYR A 179 33.91 26.26 -12.21
N ASN A 180 35.14 25.80 -12.00
CA ASN A 180 36.20 26.65 -11.44
C ASN A 180 36.45 27.92 -12.30
N SER A 181 35.88 27.99 -13.52
CA SER A 181 35.78 29.18 -14.37
C SER A 181 34.33 29.39 -14.85
N ALA A 182 34.00 30.58 -15.38
CA ALA A 182 32.68 30.86 -15.96
C ALA A 182 32.42 30.17 -17.33
N LEU A 183 33.35 29.36 -17.83
CA LEU A 183 33.22 28.50 -19.00
C LEU A 183 33.37 27.04 -18.58
N CYS A 184 32.42 26.18 -18.94
CA CYS A 184 32.53 24.75 -18.69
C CYS A 184 33.46 24.07 -19.71
N LEU A 185 34.39 23.26 -19.22
CA LEU A 185 35.37 22.57 -20.07
C LEU A 185 34.80 21.37 -20.87
N GLU A 186 33.72 20.76 -20.37
CA GLU A 186 33.06 19.60 -21.02
C GLU A 186 32.13 20.01 -22.18
N CYS A 187 31.20 20.94 -21.96
CA CYS A 187 30.20 21.36 -22.96
C CYS A 187 30.49 22.71 -23.64
N GLY A 188 31.42 23.52 -23.14
CA GLY A 188 31.69 24.86 -23.68
C GLY A 188 30.65 25.93 -23.35
N GLU A 189 29.69 25.66 -22.47
CA GLU A 189 28.68 26.65 -22.06
C GLU A 189 29.26 27.72 -21.11
N THR A 190 28.78 28.96 -21.28
CA THR A 190 29.06 30.08 -20.37
C THR A 190 28.05 30.08 -19.22
N ILE A 191 28.55 30.05 -17.98
CA ILE A 191 27.75 29.88 -16.77
C ILE A 191 27.47 31.23 -16.10
N VAL A 192 26.21 31.43 -15.71
CA VAL A 192 25.74 32.65 -15.03
C VAL A 192 25.50 32.34 -13.55
N PHE A 193 26.38 32.82 -12.69
CA PHE A 193 26.27 32.64 -11.24
C PHE A 193 25.07 33.38 -10.65
N THR A 194 24.44 32.77 -9.64
CA THR A 194 23.41 33.43 -8.82
C THR A 194 24.02 34.65 -8.11
N PRO A 195 23.44 35.87 -8.21
CA PRO A 195 24.05 37.07 -7.64
C PRO A 195 24.28 36.98 -6.12
N ASN A 196 25.45 37.39 -5.65
CA ASN A 196 25.90 37.27 -4.25
C ASN A 196 24.92 37.82 -3.19
N ARG A 197 23.94 38.67 -3.54
CA ARG A 197 22.87 39.14 -2.65
C ARG A 197 21.93 38.04 -2.13
N TYR A 198 21.97 36.85 -2.75
CA TYR A 198 21.17 35.69 -2.41
C TYR A 198 21.87 34.74 -1.42
N PHE A 199 23.11 35.04 -1.02
CA PHE A 199 23.90 34.18 -0.14
C PHE A 199 24.51 35.01 0.99
N TYR A 200 24.66 34.41 2.16
CA TYR A 200 25.45 34.97 3.26
C TYR A 200 26.76 34.17 3.37
N PHE A 201 27.89 34.87 3.22
CA PHE A 201 29.22 34.25 3.15
C PHE A 201 29.99 34.46 4.45
N GLU A 202 30.27 33.38 5.18
CA GLU A 202 31.09 33.42 6.40
C GLU A 202 32.55 33.02 6.09
N LEU A 203 33.50 33.79 6.63
CA LEU A 203 34.93 33.58 6.39
C LEU A 203 35.49 32.59 7.41
N LEU A 204 36.03 31.48 6.93
CA LEU A 204 36.61 30.41 7.75
C LEU A 204 38.08 30.68 8.13
N ASP A 205 38.55 30.03 9.20
CA ASP A 205 39.93 30.14 9.73
C ASP A 205 41.02 29.73 8.70
N ASP A 206 40.70 28.85 7.75
CA ASP A 206 41.61 28.48 6.65
C ASP A 206 41.72 29.56 5.56
N GLY A 207 40.91 30.61 5.66
CA GLY A 207 40.86 31.74 4.74
C GLY A 207 39.89 31.56 3.57
N THR A 208 39.09 30.49 3.52
CA THR A 208 38.03 30.26 2.52
C THR A 208 36.66 30.70 3.03
N TYR A 209 35.60 30.52 2.24
CA TYR A 209 34.22 30.92 2.58
C TYR A 209 33.25 29.74 2.64
N SER A 210 32.38 29.74 3.65
CA SER A 210 31.14 28.95 3.67
C SER A 210 29.95 29.80 3.18
N ILE A 211 28.88 29.16 2.70
CA ILE A 211 27.56 29.78 2.57
C ILE A 211 26.70 29.30 3.75
N GLU A 212 26.17 30.24 4.53
CA GLU A 212 25.48 30.00 5.79
C GLU A 212 24.03 30.53 5.78
N TYR A 213 23.17 29.94 6.60
CA TYR A 213 21.75 30.34 6.71
C TYR A 213 21.60 31.76 7.25
N ASN A 214 20.76 32.57 6.59
CA ASN A 214 20.42 33.91 7.06
C ASN A 214 18.99 34.32 6.64
N SER A 215 18.09 34.40 7.61
CA SER A 215 16.65 34.71 7.44
C SER A 215 16.32 36.11 6.92
N ASN A 216 17.32 36.95 6.66
CA ASN A 216 17.17 38.30 6.08
C ASN A 216 17.47 38.35 4.58
N LEU A 217 17.88 37.22 3.97
CA LEU A 217 18.13 37.11 2.54
C LEU A 217 16.81 37.06 1.74
N PRO A 218 16.80 37.50 0.47
CA PRO A 218 15.72 37.20 -0.45
C PRO A 218 15.74 35.71 -0.84
N GLN A 219 14.55 35.10 -0.93
CA GLN A 219 14.34 33.73 -1.44
C GLN A 219 15.11 33.47 -2.73
N LEU A 220 15.67 32.27 -2.88
CA LEU A 220 16.52 31.92 -4.01
C LEU A 220 15.74 31.91 -5.35
N PRO A 221 16.41 32.25 -6.47
CA PRO A 221 15.82 32.11 -7.79
C PRO A 221 15.61 30.63 -8.15
N LYS A 222 14.67 30.36 -9.05
CA LYS A 222 14.34 29.01 -9.55
C LYS A 222 15.57 28.16 -9.94
N ASN A 223 16.56 28.78 -10.56
CA ASN A 223 17.83 28.14 -10.92
C ASN A 223 18.94 28.75 -10.06
N VAL A 224 19.55 27.95 -9.19
CA VAL A 224 20.64 28.36 -8.30
C VAL A 224 21.96 27.81 -8.83
N VAL A 225 22.94 28.70 -9.02
CA VAL A 225 24.31 28.36 -9.41
C VAL A 225 25.24 29.05 -8.43
N VAL A 226 25.77 28.29 -7.48
CA VAL A 226 26.66 28.79 -6.42
C VAL A 226 27.99 29.25 -7.03
N PRO A 227 28.51 30.45 -6.71
CA PRO A 227 29.77 30.93 -7.25
C PRO A 227 30.98 30.19 -6.63
N PRO A 228 32.02 29.82 -7.40
CA PRO A 228 33.20 29.13 -6.89
C PRO A 228 34.10 30.02 -6.01
N THR A 229 33.96 31.35 -6.11
CA THR A 229 34.73 32.30 -5.31
C THR A 229 33.87 33.47 -4.83
N TYR A 230 34.17 33.96 -3.63
CA TYR A 230 33.64 35.20 -3.08
C TYR A 230 34.79 36.08 -2.62
N SER A 231 34.75 37.38 -2.94
CA SER A 231 35.80 38.36 -2.60
C SER A 231 37.24 37.92 -2.99
N GLY A 232 37.38 37.14 -4.07
CA GLY A 232 38.67 36.62 -4.56
C GLY A 232 39.20 35.38 -3.83
N LYS A 233 38.42 34.78 -2.92
CA LYS A 233 38.75 33.56 -2.16
C LYS A 233 37.78 32.41 -2.54
N PRO A 234 38.19 31.14 -2.45
CA PRO A 234 37.31 30.00 -2.72
C PRO A 234 36.09 29.96 -1.78
N VAL A 235 34.96 29.51 -2.32
CA VAL A 235 33.80 29.05 -1.53
C VAL A 235 33.87 27.53 -1.44
N THR A 236 33.95 26.97 -0.23
CA THR A 236 34.40 25.59 0.03
C THR A 236 33.39 24.71 0.75
N SER A 237 32.36 25.31 1.35
CA SER A 237 31.34 24.63 2.12
C SER A 237 29.98 25.31 2.00
N ILE A 238 28.93 24.54 2.31
CA ILE A 238 27.57 25.05 2.51
C ILE A 238 27.11 24.47 3.85
N GLY A 239 26.88 25.37 4.82
CA GLY A 239 26.62 25.03 6.20
C GLY A 239 25.16 24.73 6.51
N PHE A 240 24.90 24.53 7.80
CA PHE A 240 23.61 24.11 8.37
C PHE A 240 22.42 24.87 7.76
N GLN A 241 21.54 24.12 7.07
CA GLN A 241 20.29 24.63 6.48
C GLN A 241 20.45 25.85 5.53
N ALA A 242 21.62 26.08 4.95
CA ALA A 242 21.86 27.32 4.19
C ALA A 242 21.07 27.46 2.86
N LEU A 243 20.42 26.38 2.38
CA LEU A 243 19.51 26.39 1.21
C LEU A 243 18.14 25.74 1.55
N PHE A 244 17.73 25.79 2.83
CA PHE A 244 16.52 25.16 3.39
C PHE A 244 15.22 25.94 3.10
N GLN A 245 14.10 25.23 2.88
CA GLN A 245 12.76 25.81 2.64
C GLN A 245 12.67 26.77 1.43
N GLU A 246 13.32 26.38 0.33
CA GLU A 246 13.35 27.17 -0.90
C GLU A 246 12.23 26.76 -1.88
N ASP A 247 10.99 27.17 -1.57
CA ASP A 247 9.72 26.87 -2.30
C ASP A 247 9.69 27.19 -3.81
N VAL A 248 10.76 27.77 -4.36
CA VAL A 248 10.90 28.21 -5.76
C VAL A 248 12.08 27.53 -6.47
N MET A 249 13.09 27.03 -5.75
CA MET A 249 14.30 26.44 -6.33
C MET A 249 13.97 25.09 -6.99
N GLU A 250 14.07 25.01 -8.33
CA GLU A 250 13.90 23.77 -9.09
C GLU A 250 15.23 23.07 -9.41
N THR A 251 16.33 23.82 -9.53
CA THR A 251 17.66 23.26 -9.81
C THR A 251 18.74 23.93 -8.97
N CYS A 252 19.67 23.16 -8.41
CA CYS A 252 20.87 23.68 -7.77
C CYS A 252 22.16 23.07 -8.34
N MET A 253 23.05 23.95 -8.80
CA MET A 253 24.39 23.61 -9.27
C MET A 253 25.42 24.09 -8.24
N LEU A 254 26.28 23.17 -7.79
CA LEU A 254 27.34 23.44 -6.82
C LEU A 254 28.75 23.35 -7.47
N PRO A 255 29.65 24.33 -7.27
CA PRO A 255 30.97 24.33 -7.88
C PRO A 255 31.90 23.27 -7.29
N ASN A 256 32.87 22.81 -8.08
CA ASN A 256 33.90 21.87 -7.63
C ASN A 256 34.83 22.40 -6.52
N THR A 257 34.71 23.67 -6.12
CA THR A 257 35.37 24.20 -4.91
C THR A 257 34.70 23.70 -3.63
N ILE A 258 33.41 23.31 -3.65
CA ILE A 258 32.70 22.74 -2.50
C ILE A 258 33.25 21.35 -2.16
N THR A 259 33.60 21.16 -0.89
CA THR A 259 34.15 19.91 -0.33
C THR A 259 33.30 19.34 0.82
N VAL A 260 32.51 20.20 1.47
CA VAL A 260 31.64 19.87 2.62
C VAL A 260 30.22 20.36 2.34
N LEU A 261 29.24 19.49 2.61
CA LEU A 261 27.82 19.81 2.70
C LEU A 261 27.34 19.35 4.08
N ASP A 262 26.83 20.29 4.87
CA ASP A 262 26.43 20.08 6.26
C ASP A 262 24.99 19.54 6.39
N TYR A 263 24.51 19.41 7.63
CA TYR A 263 23.18 18.94 7.98
C TYR A 263 22.07 19.70 7.24
N GLY A 264 21.20 18.96 6.56
CA GLY A 264 19.93 19.49 6.04
C GLY A 264 20.06 20.60 4.98
N VAL A 265 21.18 20.72 4.26
CA VAL A 265 21.43 21.83 3.29
C VAL A 265 20.26 22.07 2.33
N PHE A 266 19.69 21.03 1.73
CA PHE A 266 18.55 21.12 0.79
C PHE A 266 17.21 20.69 1.41
N ARG A 267 17.12 20.57 2.74
CA ARG A 267 15.93 20.06 3.41
C ARG A 267 14.70 20.94 3.12
N CYS A 268 13.52 20.32 2.98
CA CYS A 268 12.26 21.00 2.67
C CYS A 268 12.28 21.84 1.37
N CYS A 269 13.08 21.47 0.36
CA CYS A 269 13.06 22.16 -0.94
C CYS A 269 11.91 21.66 -1.82
N ASP A 270 10.70 22.18 -1.58
CA ASP A 270 9.43 21.77 -2.19
C ASP A 270 9.37 21.75 -3.74
N ARG A 271 10.36 22.35 -4.42
CA ARG A 271 10.46 22.37 -5.89
C ARG A 271 11.71 21.71 -6.47
N LEU A 272 12.68 21.33 -5.66
CA LEU A 272 14.00 20.88 -6.14
C LEU A 272 13.86 19.56 -6.89
N LYS A 273 14.21 19.56 -8.18
CA LYS A 273 14.17 18.40 -9.09
C LYS A 273 15.54 17.81 -9.35
N THR A 274 16.53 18.68 -9.55
CA THR A 274 17.87 18.28 -9.97
C THR A 274 18.91 19.01 -9.15
N VAL A 275 19.84 18.24 -8.59
CA VAL A 275 20.96 18.72 -7.80
C VAL A 275 22.25 18.07 -8.30
N MET A 276 23.26 18.88 -8.56
CA MET A 276 24.54 18.42 -9.09
C MET A 276 25.59 18.51 -7.99
N ILE A 277 25.89 17.35 -7.36
CA ILE A 277 26.83 17.24 -6.25
C ILE A 277 28.27 17.17 -6.81
N PRO A 278 29.19 18.06 -6.39
CA PRO A 278 30.50 18.19 -7.04
C PRO A 278 31.44 17.05 -6.64
N ARG A 279 32.36 16.70 -7.56
CA ARG A 279 33.28 15.54 -7.44
C ARG A 279 34.37 15.71 -6.36
N ASN A 280 34.32 16.79 -5.59
CA ASN A 280 35.18 17.03 -4.44
C ASN A 280 34.51 16.76 -3.10
N VAL A 281 33.17 16.71 -3.01
CA VAL A 281 32.44 16.41 -1.77
C VAL A 281 32.82 15.02 -1.23
N LYS A 282 33.13 14.95 0.07
CA LYS A 282 33.47 13.68 0.76
C LYS A 282 32.34 13.15 1.64
N THR A 283 31.55 14.05 2.20
CA THR A 283 30.47 13.76 3.14
C THR A 283 29.18 14.41 2.66
N MET A 284 28.08 13.67 2.73
CA MET A 284 26.72 14.19 2.59
C MET A 284 26.02 13.92 3.92
N ASP A 285 25.76 14.97 4.71
CA ASP A 285 25.33 14.79 6.10
C ASP A 285 23.83 14.44 6.26
N HIS A 286 23.34 14.32 7.48
CA HIS A 286 22.01 13.81 7.81
C HIS A 286 20.91 14.71 7.23
N ASN A 287 19.79 14.09 6.84
CA ASN A 287 18.58 14.77 6.38
C ASN A 287 18.77 15.71 5.16
N MET A 288 19.89 15.64 4.43
CA MET A 288 20.32 16.67 3.47
C MET A 288 19.28 16.97 2.37
N PHE A 289 18.53 15.96 1.91
CA PHE A 289 17.41 16.11 0.96
C PHE A 289 16.05 15.71 1.54
N SER A 290 15.94 15.60 2.87
CA SER A 290 14.66 15.22 3.48
C SER A 290 13.57 16.24 3.14
N GLN A 291 12.36 15.76 2.83
CA GLN A 291 11.24 16.58 2.37
C GLN A 291 11.56 17.35 1.07
N CYS A 292 12.17 16.69 0.09
CA CYS A 292 12.30 17.19 -1.30
C CYS A 292 11.30 16.46 -2.22
N PRO A 293 10.00 16.81 -2.20
CA PRO A 293 8.93 16.05 -2.86
C PRO A 293 8.98 16.04 -4.39
N LYS A 294 9.92 16.75 -5.02
CA LYS A 294 10.12 16.85 -6.47
C LYS A 294 11.46 16.32 -6.98
N LEU A 295 12.32 15.83 -6.08
CA LEU A 295 13.63 15.27 -6.45
C LEU A 295 13.40 13.89 -7.07
N ASP A 296 13.61 13.76 -8.38
CA ASP A 296 13.25 12.55 -9.13
C ASP A 296 14.41 11.54 -9.25
N ALA A 297 15.64 12.04 -9.24
CA ALA A 297 16.86 11.23 -9.18
C ALA A 297 18.00 12.00 -8.51
N VAL A 298 18.97 11.25 -8.00
CA VAL A 298 20.22 11.78 -7.43
C VAL A 298 21.39 10.87 -7.83
N THR A 299 22.61 11.39 -7.88
CA THR A 299 23.84 10.59 -8.00
C THR A 299 24.79 10.92 -6.86
N ILE A 300 25.27 9.88 -6.18
CA ILE A 300 26.37 9.95 -5.22
C ILE A 300 27.71 9.95 -5.99
N PRO A 301 28.52 11.03 -5.95
CA PRO A 301 29.79 11.09 -6.66
C PRO A 301 30.83 10.06 -6.19
N ALA A 302 31.81 9.76 -7.02
CA ALA A 302 32.89 8.80 -6.75
C ALA A 302 33.77 9.19 -5.55
N SER A 303 33.74 10.46 -5.17
CA SER A 303 34.46 11.06 -4.05
C SER A 303 33.81 10.85 -2.68
N VAL A 304 32.53 10.53 -2.62
CA VAL A 304 31.77 10.45 -1.36
C VAL A 304 32.13 9.18 -0.60
N THR A 305 32.50 9.35 0.67
CA THR A 305 32.95 8.30 1.60
C THR A 305 32.02 8.11 2.80
N SER A 306 31.06 9.03 3.02
CA SER A 306 30.04 8.93 4.06
C SER A 306 28.72 9.59 3.64
N ILE A 307 27.61 8.97 4.04
CA ILE A 307 26.22 9.40 3.81
C ILE A 307 25.51 9.34 5.17
N GLY A 308 24.90 10.44 5.60
CA GLY A 308 24.15 10.54 6.85
C GLY A 308 22.77 9.88 6.79
N LEU A 309 22.18 9.62 7.96
CA LEU A 309 20.85 8.98 8.07
C LEU A 309 19.73 9.90 7.54
N ASN A 310 18.60 9.28 7.20
CA ASN A 310 17.37 9.93 6.74
C ASN A 310 17.59 10.86 5.53
N MET A 311 18.52 10.51 4.63
CA MET A 311 18.95 11.34 3.51
C MET A 311 17.77 11.77 2.61
N PHE A 312 16.84 10.84 2.31
CA PHE A 312 15.76 11.00 1.33
C PHE A 312 14.34 10.79 1.90
N ILE A 313 14.16 10.84 3.23
CA ILE A 313 12.82 10.72 3.85
C ILE A 313 11.85 11.81 3.33
N TYR A 314 10.58 11.45 3.09
CA TYR A 314 9.56 12.31 2.45
C TYR A 314 9.93 12.80 1.04
N CYS A 315 10.56 11.97 0.19
CA CYS A 315 10.83 12.28 -1.22
C CYS A 315 10.02 11.41 -2.20
N PRO A 316 8.67 11.46 -2.22
CA PRO A 316 7.79 10.52 -2.92
C PRO A 316 7.90 10.48 -4.46
N GLU A 317 8.67 11.36 -5.10
CA GLU A 317 8.98 11.31 -6.55
C GLU A 317 10.38 10.75 -6.85
N LEU A 318 11.19 10.44 -5.82
CA LEU A 318 12.55 9.93 -5.98
C LEU A 318 12.52 8.47 -6.46
N GLU A 319 12.86 8.26 -7.73
CA GLU A 319 12.85 6.95 -8.38
C GLU A 319 14.23 6.27 -8.36
N TYR A 320 15.31 7.06 -8.34
CA TYR A 320 16.69 6.58 -8.51
C TYR A 320 17.71 7.24 -7.57
N ILE A 321 18.38 6.43 -6.76
CA ILE A 321 19.63 6.80 -6.07
C ILE A 321 20.79 6.11 -6.79
N ASN A 322 21.43 6.85 -7.69
CA ASN A 322 22.57 6.40 -8.49
C ASN A 322 23.90 6.58 -7.73
N VAL A 323 24.96 5.91 -8.19
CA VAL A 323 26.32 6.09 -7.68
C VAL A 323 27.29 6.15 -8.86
N GLU A 324 28.17 7.15 -8.90
CA GLU A 324 29.16 7.34 -9.97
C GLU A 324 30.14 6.15 -10.05
N GLU A 325 30.54 5.79 -11.27
CA GLU A 325 31.56 4.76 -11.49
C GLU A 325 32.86 5.14 -10.77
N GLY A 326 33.51 4.15 -10.14
CA GLY A 326 34.70 4.38 -9.32
C GLY A 326 34.45 4.75 -7.86
N ASN A 327 33.20 5.03 -7.42
CA ASN A 327 32.94 5.14 -5.97
C ASN A 327 33.38 3.85 -5.25
N ARG A 328 34.11 3.99 -4.14
CA ARG A 328 34.73 2.86 -3.41
C ARG A 328 33.92 2.35 -2.22
N TYR A 329 32.92 3.10 -1.77
CA TYR A 329 32.16 2.87 -0.54
C TYR A 329 30.71 2.44 -0.81
N TYR A 330 30.14 2.87 -1.94
CA TYR A 330 28.74 2.67 -2.33
C TYR A 330 28.59 2.07 -3.73
N LYS A 331 27.40 1.56 -4.03
CA LYS A 331 26.90 1.27 -5.37
C LYS A 331 25.39 1.45 -5.43
N SER A 332 24.87 1.74 -6.62
CA SER A 332 23.45 1.54 -6.90
C SER A 332 23.25 0.13 -7.46
N VAL A 333 22.11 -0.48 -7.16
CA VAL A 333 21.59 -1.67 -7.87
C VAL A 333 20.14 -1.38 -8.20
N ASP A 334 19.81 -1.28 -9.48
CA ASP A 334 18.46 -0.99 -9.99
C ASP A 334 17.79 0.25 -9.37
N GLY A 335 18.60 1.27 -9.04
CA GLY A 335 18.18 2.52 -8.41
C GLY A 335 18.27 2.54 -6.88
N VAL A 336 18.50 1.40 -6.21
CA VAL A 336 18.55 1.26 -4.75
C VAL A 336 19.99 1.42 -4.23
N LEU A 337 20.18 2.12 -3.11
CA LEU A 337 21.50 2.43 -2.56
C LEU A 337 22.03 1.32 -1.65
N PHE A 338 23.25 0.85 -1.95
CA PHE A 338 23.97 -0.15 -1.15
C PHE A 338 25.38 0.32 -0.80
N ASN A 339 25.97 -0.30 0.24
CA ASN A 339 27.42 -0.33 0.37
C ASN A 339 28.09 -1.04 -0.83
N LYS A 340 29.39 -0.82 -1.07
CA LYS A 340 30.08 -1.36 -2.25
C LYS A 340 30.01 -2.89 -2.36
N ALA A 341 30.04 -3.59 -1.23
CA ALA A 341 29.89 -5.03 -1.16
C ALA A 341 28.49 -5.50 -1.60
N GLY A 342 27.43 -4.74 -1.30
CA GLY A 342 26.04 -5.19 -1.43
C GLY A 342 25.56 -5.98 -0.21
N THR A 343 26.21 -5.80 0.93
CA THR A 343 25.87 -6.45 2.21
C THR A 343 25.01 -5.58 3.12
N VAL A 344 24.96 -4.27 2.85
CA VAL A 344 24.10 -3.30 3.54
C VAL A 344 23.30 -2.56 2.48
N ILE A 345 21.96 -2.62 2.57
CA ILE A 345 21.08 -1.65 1.92
C ILE A 345 21.01 -0.41 2.80
N TYR A 346 21.18 0.78 2.21
CA TYR A 346 21.09 2.04 2.94
C TYR A 346 19.72 2.69 2.77
N ASP A 347 19.22 2.75 1.53
CA ASP A 347 18.06 3.58 1.17
C ASP A 347 17.40 3.02 -0.11
N TYR A 348 16.07 2.83 -0.06
CA TYR A 348 15.23 2.42 -1.19
C TYR A 348 14.42 3.65 -1.62
N PRO A 349 14.53 4.11 -2.88
CA PRO A 349 13.91 5.37 -3.30
C PRO A 349 12.39 5.35 -3.12
N ASN A 350 11.86 6.30 -2.35
CA ASN A 350 10.45 6.37 -1.97
C ASN A 350 9.48 6.31 -3.16
N GLY A 351 9.85 6.99 -4.25
CA GLY A 351 9.07 7.09 -5.49
C GLY A 351 9.27 5.93 -6.48
N LYS A 352 10.11 4.93 -6.17
CA LYS A 352 10.41 3.80 -7.06
C LYS A 352 9.16 2.92 -7.30
N PRO A 353 8.63 2.84 -8.53
CA PRO A 353 7.29 2.29 -8.83
C PRO A 353 7.28 0.76 -8.97
N ASP A 354 8.08 0.04 -8.19
CA ASP A 354 8.13 -1.42 -8.22
C ASP A 354 7.29 -1.98 -7.06
N GLU A 355 6.17 -2.64 -7.38
CA GLU A 355 5.22 -3.14 -6.37
C GLU A 355 5.76 -4.30 -5.52
N THR A 356 6.86 -4.93 -5.94
CA THR A 356 7.49 -6.05 -5.23
C THR A 356 9.00 -5.91 -5.28
N TYR A 357 9.66 -6.09 -4.14
CA TYR A 357 11.11 -6.06 -4.05
C TYR A 357 11.66 -7.31 -3.36
N VAL A 358 12.50 -8.04 -4.10
CA VAL A 358 13.33 -9.13 -3.58
C VAL A 358 14.67 -8.54 -3.17
N VAL A 359 14.94 -8.50 -1.87
CA VAL A 359 16.22 -7.99 -1.36
C VAL A 359 17.34 -8.96 -1.78
N PRO A 360 18.44 -8.49 -2.41
CA PRO A 360 19.49 -9.37 -2.88
C PRO A 360 20.06 -10.28 -1.78
N HIS A 361 20.24 -11.58 -2.05
CA HIS A 361 20.71 -12.58 -1.08
C HIS A 361 22.07 -12.24 -0.41
N GLY A 362 22.88 -11.35 -0.98
CA GLY A 362 24.10 -10.85 -0.34
C GLY A 362 23.90 -9.92 0.88
N VAL A 363 22.68 -9.44 1.13
CA VAL A 363 22.38 -8.39 2.13
C VAL A 363 22.27 -8.96 3.54
N THR A 364 23.29 -8.71 4.36
CA THR A 364 23.36 -9.11 5.78
C THR A 364 22.79 -8.07 6.74
N THR A 365 22.54 -6.84 6.27
CA THR A 365 22.00 -5.73 7.09
C THR A 365 21.00 -4.89 6.30
N ALA A 366 19.88 -4.56 6.92
CA ALA A 366 19.02 -3.44 6.54
C ALA A 366 18.83 -2.54 7.77
N GLU A 367 18.92 -1.22 7.57
CA GLU A 367 18.85 -0.20 8.63
C GLU A 367 17.43 0.40 8.70
N HIS A 368 17.14 1.17 9.75
CA HIS A 368 15.81 1.76 10.00
C HIS A 368 15.23 2.49 8.78
N GLN A 369 16.06 3.27 8.08
CA GLN A 369 15.64 4.08 6.94
C GLN A 369 15.54 3.30 5.61
N SER A 370 15.95 2.03 5.55
CA SER A 370 16.24 1.36 4.26
C SER A 370 15.05 1.08 3.34
N PHE A 371 13.81 1.10 3.84
CA PHE A 371 12.58 1.12 3.02
C PHE A 371 11.58 2.18 3.50
N LEU A 372 12.02 3.14 4.30
CA LEU A 372 11.12 4.06 4.99
C LEU A 372 10.40 4.95 3.96
N GLN A 373 9.07 4.87 3.96
CA GLN A 373 8.17 5.50 2.99
C GLN A 373 8.40 5.07 1.53
N ALA A 374 8.59 3.77 1.27
CA ALA A 374 8.50 3.20 -0.07
C ALA A 374 7.03 3.23 -0.59
N CYS A 375 6.64 4.34 -1.22
CA CYS A 375 5.25 4.71 -1.50
C CYS A 375 4.46 3.74 -2.41
N TYR A 376 5.14 2.92 -3.20
CA TYR A 376 4.54 1.99 -4.17
C TYR A 376 4.73 0.50 -3.83
N LEU A 377 5.51 0.20 -2.79
CA LEU A 377 6.03 -1.15 -2.53
C LEU A 377 5.04 -1.98 -1.69
N LYS A 378 4.34 -2.92 -2.33
CA LYS A 378 3.32 -3.78 -1.69
C LYS A 378 3.89 -4.99 -0.97
N HIS A 379 4.92 -5.61 -1.56
CA HIS A 379 5.46 -6.89 -1.08
C HIS A 379 6.99 -6.84 -0.96
N VAL A 380 7.53 -7.14 0.22
CA VAL A 380 8.99 -7.22 0.44
C VAL A 380 9.41 -8.62 0.85
N ILE A 381 10.37 -9.17 0.10
CA ILE A 381 10.98 -10.48 0.36
C ILE A 381 12.39 -10.26 0.90
N LEU A 382 12.52 -10.40 2.23
CA LEU A 382 13.81 -10.33 2.93
C LEU A 382 14.63 -11.60 2.70
N PRO A 383 15.99 -11.54 2.66
CA PRO A 383 16.83 -12.68 2.34
C PRO A 383 17.22 -13.47 3.59
N ASP A 384 17.52 -14.75 3.41
CA ASP A 384 17.93 -15.69 4.45
C ASP A 384 19.35 -15.44 5.03
N THR A 385 19.98 -14.35 4.61
CA THR A 385 21.23 -13.80 5.17
C THR A 385 20.99 -12.72 6.23
N LEU A 386 19.77 -12.15 6.36
CA LEU A 386 19.42 -11.29 7.48
C LEU A 386 19.18 -12.12 8.75
N THR A 387 19.87 -11.80 9.85
CA THR A 387 19.57 -12.36 11.19
C THR A 387 18.77 -11.41 12.07
N THR A 388 18.75 -10.12 11.73
CA THR A 388 18.09 -9.05 12.49
C THR A 388 17.32 -8.16 11.54
N VAL A 389 16.12 -7.76 11.92
CA VAL A 389 15.28 -6.77 11.23
C VAL A 389 15.09 -5.57 12.16
N ALA A 390 15.24 -4.35 11.64
CA ALA A 390 15.09 -3.13 12.42
C ALA A 390 13.61 -2.77 12.65
N ALA A 391 13.29 -2.22 13.82
CA ALA A 391 12.11 -1.38 13.97
C ALA A 391 12.19 -0.19 13.01
N GLY A 392 11.03 0.28 12.53
CA GLY A 392 10.91 1.38 11.58
C GLY A 392 11.31 1.07 10.14
N LEU A 393 11.82 -0.15 9.84
CA LEU A 393 12.34 -0.52 8.52
C LEU A 393 11.37 -0.20 7.36
N PHE A 394 10.07 -0.38 7.57
CA PHE A 394 9.01 -0.10 6.60
C PHE A 394 8.09 1.06 7.04
N PHE A 395 8.53 1.94 7.94
CA PHE A 395 7.67 3.01 8.45
C PHE A 395 7.14 3.91 7.32
N GLY A 396 5.84 4.21 7.33
CA GLY A 396 5.18 5.05 6.33
C GLY A 396 5.04 4.44 4.92
N CYS A 397 5.18 3.12 4.76
CA CYS A 397 4.96 2.47 3.46
C CYS A 397 3.44 2.31 3.19
N ASP A 398 2.81 3.37 2.71
CA ASP A 398 1.35 3.43 2.46
C ASP A 398 0.80 2.28 1.61
N ALA A 399 1.56 1.82 0.61
CA ALA A 399 1.17 0.73 -0.28
C ALA A 399 1.49 -0.68 0.26
N LEU A 400 2.21 -0.82 1.37
CA LEU A 400 2.70 -2.13 1.83
C LEU A 400 1.54 -3.02 2.30
N GLU A 401 1.37 -4.17 1.65
CA GLU A 401 0.35 -5.16 1.94
C GLU A 401 0.90 -6.34 2.76
N SER A 402 2.16 -6.76 2.49
CA SER A 402 2.77 -7.95 3.12
C SER A 402 4.31 -7.90 3.25
N VAL A 403 4.86 -8.53 4.29
CA VAL A 403 6.32 -8.71 4.49
C VAL A 403 6.65 -10.18 4.77
N TYR A 404 7.66 -10.71 4.07
CA TYR A 404 8.21 -12.05 4.32
C TYR A 404 9.37 -12.02 5.33
N ILE A 405 9.29 -12.87 6.35
CA ILE A 405 10.29 -13.06 7.41
C ILE A 405 10.97 -14.45 7.23
N PRO A 406 12.21 -14.51 6.69
CA PRO A 406 12.92 -15.77 6.44
C PRO A 406 13.38 -16.46 7.74
N LYS A 407 13.66 -17.76 7.68
CA LYS A 407 14.07 -18.60 8.83
C LYS A 407 15.31 -18.14 9.59
N SER A 408 16.15 -17.35 8.94
CA SER A 408 17.39 -16.79 9.48
C SER A 408 17.16 -15.71 10.53
N VAL A 409 16.03 -14.99 10.47
CA VAL A 409 15.73 -13.84 11.32
C VAL A 409 15.42 -14.31 12.73
N ARG A 410 16.25 -13.84 13.68
CA ARG A 410 16.23 -14.20 15.11
C ARG A 410 15.75 -13.06 16.00
N THR A 411 15.97 -11.84 15.53
CA THR A 411 15.70 -10.60 16.24
C THR A 411 14.91 -9.66 15.35
N ILE A 412 13.80 -9.13 15.87
CA ILE A 412 13.15 -7.94 15.35
C ILE A 412 13.31 -6.91 16.47
N THR A 413 13.97 -5.78 16.20
CA THR A 413 14.24 -4.79 17.25
C THR A 413 12.99 -3.97 17.58
N THR A 414 13.02 -3.24 18.68
CA THR A 414 11.98 -2.29 19.11
C THR A 414 12.57 -0.89 19.15
N GLY A 415 11.94 0.08 18.49
CA GLY A 415 12.39 1.47 18.45
C GLY A 415 11.47 2.40 19.25
N SER A 416 12.01 3.53 19.72
CA SER A 416 11.19 4.58 20.32
C SER A 416 10.24 5.16 19.26
N TYR A 417 8.93 5.04 19.47
CA TYR A 417 7.88 5.54 18.57
C TYR A 417 7.80 4.91 17.17
N VAL A 418 8.43 3.74 16.94
CA VAL A 418 8.37 3.03 15.65
C VAL A 418 8.18 1.51 15.80
N THR A 419 7.17 0.96 15.12
CA THR A 419 7.03 -0.50 14.89
C THR A 419 7.72 -0.90 13.60
N LEU A 420 7.73 -2.20 13.27
CA LEU A 420 8.23 -2.69 11.98
C LEU A 420 7.44 -2.15 10.77
N VAL A 421 6.13 -1.89 10.95
CA VAL A 421 5.15 -1.48 9.91
C VAL A 421 4.34 -0.27 10.37
N GLY A 422 5.00 0.70 11.03
CA GLY A 422 4.35 1.93 11.50
C GLY A 422 3.83 2.75 10.33
N GLU A 423 2.68 3.41 10.47
CA GLU A 423 2.06 4.20 9.40
C GLU A 423 1.91 3.43 8.06
N CYS A 424 1.60 2.12 8.11
CA CYS A 424 1.34 1.30 6.91
C CYS A 424 -0.17 0.94 6.78
N PRO A 425 -1.07 1.88 6.41
CA PRO A 425 -2.53 1.71 6.49
C PRO A 425 -3.13 0.58 5.64
N ASN A 426 -2.38 -0.02 4.71
CA ASN A 426 -2.81 -1.17 3.90
C ASN A 426 -2.17 -2.50 4.29
N PHE A 427 -1.35 -2.55 5.36
CA PHE A 427 -0.61 -3.75 5.73
C PHE A 427 -1.51 -4.85 6.33
N THR A 428 -1.62 -6.00 5.64
CA THR A 428 -2.56 -7.08 5.99
C THR A 428 -1.90 -8.34 6.54
N GLU A 429 -0.65 -8.68 6.19
CA GLU A 429 -0.01 -9.88 6.70
C GLU A 429 1.53 -9.86 6.81
N PHE A 430 2.03 -10.41 7.91
CA PHE A 430 3.36 -10.99 8.00
C PHE A 430 3.32 -12.43 7.52
N ILE A 431 4.14 -12.76 6.52
CA ILE A 431 4.38 -14.14 6.09
C ILE A 431 5.67 -14.58 6.78
N VAL A 432 5.64 -15.67 7.55
CA VAL A 432 6.81 -16.17 8.29
C VAL A 432 7.18 -17.56 7.80
N ASP A 433 8.45 -17.73 7.45
CA ASP A 433 9.06 -19.01 7.04
C ASP A 433 8.78 -20.12 8.08
N GLU A 434 8.34 -21.30 7.63
CA GLU A 434 7.94 -22.40 8.51
C GLU A 434 9.10 -22.89 9.39
N ASP A 435 10.32 -22.86 8.85
CA ASP A 435 11.58 -23.20 9.53
C ASP A 435 12.02 -22.11 10.53
N ASN A 436 11.42 -20.91 10.55
CA ASN A 436 11.86 -19.85 11.46
C ASN A 436 11.69 -20.29 12.93
N LEU A 437 12.78 -20.29 13.70
CA LEU A 437 12.78 -20.82 15.07
C LEU A 437 12.32 -19.81 16.14
N TYR A 438 12.11 -18.55 15.77
CA TYR A 438 11.93 -17.41 16.69
C TYR A 438 10.56 -16.75 16.57
N PHE A 439 9.97 -16.77 15.38
CA PHE A 439 8.72 -16.06 15.04
C PHE A 439 7.67 -17.01 14.44
N SER A 440 6.41 -16.58 14.48
CA SER A 440 5.32 -17.22 13.75
C SER A 440 4.31 -16.18 13.28
N SER A 441 3.59 -16.47 12.19
CA SER A 441 2.40 -15.73 11.81
C SER A 441 1.16 -16.51 12.24
N ILE A 442 0.17 -15.82 12.80
CA ILE A 442 -1.15 -16.38 13.09
C ILE A 442 -2.18 -15.36 12.61
N ASP A 443 -2.99 -15.73 11.62
CA ASP A 443 -3.95 -14.80 10.98
C ASP A 443 -3.25 -13.50 10.49
N GLY A 444 -2.11 -13.63 9.81
CA GLY A 444 -1.31 -12.50 9.30
C GLY A 444 -0.62 -11.65 10.39
N ASN A 445 -0.93 -11.83 11.67
CA ASN A 445 -0.31 -11.09 12.77
C ASN A 445 0.98 -11.78 13.22
N LEU A 446 1.99 -11.00 13.62
CA LEU A 446 3.32 -11.49 13.98
C LEU A 446 3.45 -11.79 15.47
N TYR A 447 3.90 -13.01 15.79
CA TYR A 447 4.14 -13.50 17.14
C TYR A 447 5.57 -14.06 17.29
N ASN A 448 5.98 -14.31 18.54
CA ASN A 448 7.07 -15.26 18.78
C ASN A 448 6.65 -16.70 18.39
N LYS A 449 7.60 -17.63 18.19
CA LYS A 449 7.32 -19.01 17.73
C LYS A 449 6.37 -19.79 18.65
N SER A 450 6.28 -19.41 19.93
CA SER A 450 5.38 -20.02 20.91
C SER A 450 3.97 -19.39 20.99
N GLY A 451 3.67 -18.35 20.21
CA GLY A 451 2.36 -17.67 20.24
C GLY A 451 2.04 -16.99 21.58
N THR A 452 3.05 -16.71 22.42
CA THR A 452 2.90 -16.13 23.77
C THR A 452 3.17 -14.63 23.83
N LYS A 453 3.82 -14.07 22.80
CA LYS A 453 3.96 -12.62 22.61
C LYS A 453 3.38 -12.24 21.25
N LEU A 454 2.41 -11.33 21.22
CA LEU A 454 2.06 -10.58 20.01
C LEU A 454 3.14 -9.49 19.82
N ILE A 455 3.76 -9.46 18.65
CA ILE A 455 4.86 -8.52 18.33
C ILE A 455 4.33 -7.38 17.47
N SER A 456 3.52 -7.68 16.46
CA SER A 456 2.86 -6.66 15.62
C SER A 456 1.54 -7.20 15.06
N TYR A 457 0.49 -6.42 15.21
CA TYR A 457 -0.78 -6.57 14.51
C TYR A 457 -0.66 -6.06 13.07
N ALA A 458 -1.47 -6.61 12.17
CA ALA A 458 -1.57 -6.16 10.79
C ALA A 458 -2.60 -5.03 10.66
N VAL A 459 -2.13 -3.78 10.82
CA VAL A 459 -2.97 -2.58 11.01
C VAL A 459 -3.96 -2.29 9.87
N GLY A 460 -3.65 -2.71 8.65
CA GLY A 460 -4.46 -2.53 7.45
C GLY A 460 -5.59 -3.55 7.26
N LYS A 461 -5.68 -4.58 8.12
CA LYS A 461 -6.87 -5.45 8.24
C LYS A 461 -8.14 -4.61 8.44
N LYS A 462 -9.25 -5.01 7.81
CA LYS A 462 -10.51 -4.25 7.83
C LYS A 462 -11.48 -4.71 8.94
N ASP A 463 -11.02 -5.58 9.84
CA ASP A 463 -11.78 -6.04 11.00
C ASP A 463 -11.99 -4.90 12.01
N GLU A 464 -13.25 -4.68 12.44
CA GLU A 464 -13.57 -3.66 13.45
C GLU A 464 -13.28 -4.12 14.89
N THR A 465 -12.91 -5.39 15.07
CA THR A 465 -12.66 -6.05 16.37
C THR A 465 -11.54 -7.08 16.25
N PHE A 466 -10.68 -7.17 17.26
CA PHE A 466 -9.67 -8.24 17.36
C PHE A 466 -9.76 -8.97 18.69
N VAL A 467 -9.60 -10.30 18.65
CA VAL A 467 -9.59 -11.17 19.83
C VAL A 467 -8.17 -11.68 20.05
N ILE A 468 -7.49 -11.13 21.06
CA ILE A 468 -6.15 -11.55 21.46
C ILE A 468 -6.18 -13.05 21.84
N PRO A 469 -5.40 -13.94 21.20
CA PRO A 469 -5.42 -15.37 21.51
C PRO A 469 -5.02 -15.67 22.96
N SER A 470 -5.68 -16.65 23.59
CA SER A 470 -5.46 -16.99 25.01
C SER A 470 -4.06 -17.51 25.34
N THR A 471 -3.27 -17.87 24.32
CA THR A 471 -1.84 -18.17 24.44
C THR A 471 -1.01 -16.94 24.81
N VAL A 472 -1.42 -15.75 24.36
CA VAL A 472 -0.70 -14.48 24.55
C VAL A 472 -0.67 -14.10 26.02
N LYS A 473 0.56 -13.82 26.50
CA LYS A 473 0.92 -13.31 27.83
C LYS A 473 1.55 -11.93 27.77
N THR A 474 2.22 -11.63 26.67
CA THR A 474 2.89 -10.34 26.43
C THR A 474 2.30 -9.64 25.21
N LEU A 475 1.91 -8.37 25.38
CA LEU A 475 1.75 -7.45 24.27
C LEU A 475 3.10 -6.72 24.05
N GLY A 476 3.55 -6.69 22.79
CA GLY A 476 4.80 -6.05 22.41
C GLY A 476 4.70 -4.53 22.39
N ASN A 477 5.87 -3.88 22.52
CA ASN A 477 6.01 -2.44 22.45
C ASN A 477 5.39 -1.91 21.12
N TYR A 478 4.42 -0.99 21.21
CA TYR A 478 3.64 -0.48 20.07
C TYR A 478 2.87 -1.55 19.23
N CYS A 479 2.60 -2.76 19.72
CA CYS A 479 2.13 -3.86 18.85
C CYS A 479 0.79 -3.68 18.12
N PHE A 480 -0.07 -2.73 18.50
CA PHE A 480 -1.28 -2.33 17.77
C PHE A 480 -1.23 -0.86 17.29
N ALA A 481 -0.07 -0.21 17.31
CA ALA A 481 0.00 1.22 17.03
C ALA A 481 -0.57 1.57 15.64
N SER A 482 -1.36 2.65 15.58
CA SER A 482 -2.06 3.10 14.37
C SER A 482 -3.05 2.09 13.77
N ALA A 483 -3.56 1.11 14.53
CA ALA A 483 -4.58 0.13 14.08
C ALA A 483 -5.99 0.75 13.92
N ASN A 484 -6.10 1.74 13.03
CA ASN A 484 -7.24 2.64 12.88
C ASN A 484 -8.54 2.01 12.36
N ASN A 485 -8.52 0.74 11.94
CA ASN A 485 -9.71 0.00 11.56
C ASN A 485 -10.45 -0.60 12.78
N LEU A 486 -9.75 -0.83 13.90
CA LEU A 486 -10.31 -1.43 15.11
C LEU A 486 -11.16 -0.42 15.89
N LYS A 487 -12.44 -0.73 16.13
CA LYS A 487 -13.37 0.08 16.95
C LYS A 487 -13.53 -0.42 18.37
N THR A 488 -13.40 -1.73 18.61
CA THR A 488 -13.48 -2.29 19.97
C THR A 488 -12.47 -3.40 20.21
N MET A 489 -12.01 -3.52 21.46
CA MET A 489 -11.15 -4.64 21.88
C MET A 489 -11.44 -5.07 23.32
N THR A 490 -11.28 -6.37 23.57
CA THR A 490 -11.11 -6.92 24.92
C THR A 490 -9.64 -7.28 25.14
N ILE A 491 -9.01 -6.75 26.18
CA ILE A 491 -7.68 -7.18 26.63
C ILE A 491 -7.89 -8.31 27.66
N PRO A 492 -7.59 -9.57 27.30
CA PRO A 492 -7.88 -10.71 28.17
C PRO A 492 -6.88 -10.80 29.32
N LYS A 493 -7.31 -11.35 30.45
CA LYS A 493 -6.50 -11.55 31.66
C LYS A 493 -5.35 -12.53 31.50
N THR A 494 -5.23 -13.15 30.31
CA THR A 494 -4.05 -13.90 29.92
C THR A 494 -2.85 -12.99 29.67
N VAL A 495 -3.07 -11.73 29.27
CA VAL A 495 -2.03 -10.70 29.14
C VAL A 495 -1.59 -10.29 30.53
N THR A 496 -0.38 -10.70 30.91
CA THR A 496 0.28 -10.38 32.19
C THR A 496 1.39 -9.36 32.03
N THR A 497 1.77 -9.03 30.79
CA THR A 497 2.93 -8.20 30.48
C THR A 497 2.63 -7.27 29.31
N PHE A 498 3.02 -6.03 29.47
CA PHE A 498 2.90 -4.93 28.53
C PHE A 498 4.29 -4.28 28.46
N GLU A 499 4.77 -4.00 27.27
CA GLU A 499 6.08 -3.38 27.01
C GLU A 499 5.96 -1.87 26.69
N GLY A 500 4.74 -1.33 26.66
CA GLY A 500 4.42 0.09 26.57
C GLY A 500 3.89 0.52 25.20
N TYR A 501 3.05 1.54 25.21
CA TYR A 501 2.47 2.18 24.02
C TYR A 501 1.70 1.24 23.08
N GLU A 502 1.17 0.11 23.57
CA GLU A 502 0.58 -0.95 22.74
C GLU A 502 -0.46 -0.43 21.74
N PHE A 503 -1.35 0.48 22.14
CA PHE A 503 -2.43 1.04 21.32
C PHE A 503 -2.20 2.50 20.93
N HIS A 504 -0.93 2.93 20.85
CA HIS A 504 -0.55 4.28 20.42
C HIS A 504 -1.25 4.67 19.10
N GLU A 505 -1.94 5.81 19.10
CA GLU A 505 -2.64 6.35 17.92
C GLU A 505 -3.67 5.40 17.27
N CYS A 506 -4.30 4.51 18.04
CA CYS A 506 -5.49 3.77 17.62
C CYS A 506 -6.72 4.69 17.50
N ASN A 507 -6.73 5.56 16.50
CA ASN A 507 -7.74 6.62 16.31
C ASN A 507 -9.10 6.09 15.85
N GLY A 508 -9.23 4.81 15.51
CA GLY A 508 -10.53 4.13 15.32
C GLY A 508 -11.16 3.60 16.61
N LEU A 509 -10.38 3.41 17.67
CA LEU A 509 -10.76 2.61 18.85
C LEU A 509 -11.71 3.39 19.76
N GLU A 510 -12.98 3.00 19.79
CA GLU A 510 -14.05 3.69 20.54
C GLU A 510 -14.25 3.19 21.97
N THR A 511 -14.01 1.90 22.22
CA THR A 511 -14.27 1.26 23.53
C THR A 511 -13.31 0.10 23.80
N VAL A 512 -12.77 0.07 25.03
CA VAL A 512 -11.90 -1.01 25.49
C VAL A 512 -12.45 -1.65 26.77
N ILE A 513 -12.46 -2.98 26.77
CA ILE A 513 -12.79 -3.82 27.92
C ILE A 513 -11.48 -4.43 28.44
N ILE A 514 -11.17 -4.24 29.71
CA ILE A 514 -10.00 -4.85 30.37
C ILE A 514 -10.53 -5.96 31.28
N GLU A 515 -10.08 -7.21 31.10
CA GLU A 515 -10.54 -8.32 31.95
C GLU A 515 -9.94 -8.27 33.36
N ASP A 516 -10.74 -8.72 34.35
CA ASP A 516 -10.28 -8.85 35.74
C ASP A 516 -9.12 -9.85 35.87
N GLY A 517 -8.04 -9.36 36.48
CA GLY A 517 -6.75 -10.04 36.62
C GLY A 517 -5.58 -9.09 36.38
N ILE A 518 -5.71 -8.19 35.40
CA ILE A 518 -4.69 -7.19 35.02
C ILE A 518 -4.49 -6.20 36.18
N LYS A 519 -3.22 -5.99 36.60
CA LYS A 519 -2.87 -5.21 37.81
C LYS A 519 -2.43 -3.77 37.55
N LYS A 520 -1.83 -3.53 36.39
CA LYS A 520 -1.25 -2.24 36.00
C LYS A 520 -1.55 -1.98 34.53
N LEU A 521 -1.97 -0.76 34.23
CA LEU A 521 -1.96 -0.22 32.86
C LEU A 521 -0.66 0.57 32.66
N THR A 522 0.02 0.33 31.54
CA THR A 522 1.41 0.76 31.28
C THR A 522 1.54 2.15 30.69
N LYS A 523 2.79 2.65 30.67
CA LYS A 523 3.13 3.96 30.11
C LYS A 523 2.60 4.07 28.68
N GLY A 524 1.80 5.11 28.44
CA GLY A 524 1.26 5.41 27.11
C GLY A 524 0.35 4.36 26.47
N LEU A 525 -0.21 3.41 27.25
CA LEU A 525 -0.94 2.24 26.73
C LEU A 525 -1.98 2.57 25.63
N PHE A 526 -2.73 3.66 25.79
CA PHE A 526 -3.71 4.19 24.82
C PHE A 526 -3.39 5.63 24.39
N TYR A 527 -2.10 6.01 24.36
CA TYR A 527 -1.67 7.36 24.00
C TYR A 527 -2.22 7.78 22.63
N GLN A 528 -2.83 8.96 22.54
CA GLN A 528 -3.50 9.47 21.33
C GLN A 528 -4.57 8.54 20.71
N CYS A 529 -5.28 7.72 21.51
CA CYS A 529 -6.53 7.08 21.06
C CYS A 529 -7.68 8.10 20.99
N LYS A 530 -7.67 9.02 20.02
CA LYS A 530 -8.54 10.21 20.02
C LYS A 530 -10.04 9.90 19.98
N SER A 531 -10.45 8.75 19.42
CA SER A 531 -11.85 8.30 19.37
C SER A 531 -12.32 7.47 20.58
N LEU A 532 -11.42 7.18 21.54
CA LEU A 532 -11.72 6.33 22.69
C LEU A 532 -12.68 7.06 23.65
N LYS A 533 -13.93 6.61 23.73
CA LYS A 533 -15.00 7.25 24.52
C LYS A 533 -15.11 6.65 25.92
N LYS A 534 -14.84 5.34 26.04
CA LYS A 534 -15.12 4.54 27.23
C LYS A 534 -14.03 3.50 27.49
N VAL A 535 -13.61 3.38 28.75
CA VAL A 535 -12.71 2.32 29.21
C VAL A 535 -13.27 1.67 30.48
N VAL A 536 -13.52 0.37 30.42
CA VAL A 536 -13.97 -0.41 31.57
C VAL A 536 -12.73 -0.92 32.32
N ILE A 537 -12.39 -0.24 33.42
CA ILE A 537 -11.29 -0.61 34.31
C ILE A 537 -11.83 -1.54 35.42
N PRO A 538 -11.34 -2.79 35.54
CA PRO A 538 -11.77 -3.74 36.57
C PRO A 538 -11.02 -3.51 37.89
N GLU A 539 -11.62 -3.95 39.00
CA GLU A 539 -11.08 -3.78 40.35
C GLU A 539 -9.68 -4.39 40.57
N SER A 540 -9.20 -5.28 39.69
CA SER A 540 -7.83 -5.78 39.71
C SER A 540 -6.78 -4.70 39.42
N VAL A 541 -7.11 -3.64 38.68
CA VAL A 541 -6.17 -2.59 38.26
C VAL A 541 -5.94 -1.63 39.42
N THR A 542 -4.77 -1.73 40.06
CA THR A 542 -4.41 -0.86 41.20
C THR A 542 -3.50 0.30 40.80
N TYR A 543 -3.08 0.39 39.53
CA TYR A 543 -2.08 1.33 39.04
C TYR A 543 -2.31 1.72 37.57
N ILE A 544 -2.37 3.02 37.28
CA ILE A 544 -2.38 3.58 35.92
C ILE A 544 -1.11 4.41 35.74
N ASP A 545 -0.25 4.03 34.79
CA ASP A 545 1.06 4.66 34.58
C ASP A 545 0.98 5.98 33.78
N ASN A 546 2.13 6.63 33.64
CA ASN A 546 2.33 7.92 33.00
C ASN A 546 1.81 7.93 31.55
N GLY A 547 0.97 8.92 31.24
CA GLY A 547 0.40 9.13 29.91
C GLY A 547 -0.53 8.03 29.39
N CYS A 548 -1.00 7.10 30.25
CA CYS A 548 -1.77 5.92 29.83
C CYS A 548 -2.97 6.20 28.91
N PHE A 549 -3.71 7.29 29.16
CA PHE A 549 -4.82 7.78 28.33
C PHE A 549 -4.60 9.25 27.93
N ARG A 550 -3.34 9.67 27.81
CA ARG A 550 -3.02 11.02 27.38
C ARG A 550 -3.44 11.24 25.93
N ASP A 551 -3.95 12.43 25.64
CA ASP A 551 -4.38 12.86 24.32
C ASP A 551 -5.54 11.98 23.77
N CYS A 552 -6.31 11.35 24.66
CA CYS A 552 -7.57 10.65 24.37
C CYS A 552 -8.75 11.63 24.30
N GLU A 553 -8.78 12.43 23.24
CA GLU A 553 -9.67 13.60 23.09
C GLU A 553 -11.18 13.32 23.19
N SER A 554 -11.62 12.07 23.04
CA SER A 554 -13.03 11.65 23.23
C SER A 554 -13.36 11.09 24.62
N LEU A 555 -12.38 10.78 25.48
CA LEU A 555 -12.57 9.91 26.65
C LEU A 555 -13.35 10.62 27.76
N CYS A 556 -14.57 10.15 28.00
CA CYS A 556 -15.51 10.76 28.94
C CYS A 556 -16.07 9.78 29.99
N GLU A 557 -15.95 8.46 29.78
CA GLU A 557 -16.41 7.44 30.74
C GLU A 557 -15.27 6.51 31.18
N VAL A 558 -14.82 6.67 32.43
CA VAL A 558 -13.84 5.80 33.11
C VAL A 558 -14.33 5.53 34.53
N ASN A 559 -14.27 4.26 34.94
CA ASN A 559 -14.66 3.83 36.29
C ASN A 559 -13.46 3.85 37.24
N PHE A 560 -13.33 4.90 38.06
CA PHE A 560 -12.34 4.98 39.13
C PHE A 560 -12.89 4.34 40.41
N HIS A 561 -12.14 3.41 41.02
CA HIS A 561 -12.60 2.59 42.15
C HIS A 561 -11.60 2.58 43.33
N ASP A 562 -12.08 2.31 44.55
CA ASP A 562 -11.32 2.44 45.82
C ASP A 562 -10.13 1.47 46.03
N LYS A 563 -9.71 0.75 44.97
CA LYS A 563 -8.49 -0.07 44.93
C LYS A 563 -7.39 0.54 44.05
N LEU A 564 -7.70 1.63 43.34
CA LEU A 564 -6.74 2.34 42.50
C LEU A 564 -5.83 3.21 43.37
N THR A 565 -4.55 2.85 43.43
CA THR A 565 -3.55 3.49 44.31
C THR A 565 -2.70 4.55 43.62
N TYR A 566 -2.67 4.58 42.29
CA TYR A 566 -1.86 5.53 41.52
C TYR A 566 -2.46 5.84 40.14
N ILE A 567 -2.37 7.12 39.74
CA ILE A 567 -2.64 7.64 38.40
C ILE A 567 -1.46 8.53 38.04
N GLY A 568 -0.70 8.18 37.00
CA GLY A 568 0.59 8.81 36.69
C GLY A 568 0.54 10.18 36.02
N TYR A 569 1.74 10.73 35.80
CA TYR A 569 2.00 12.00 35.13
C TYR A 569 1.30 12.08 33.77
N THR A 570 0.55 13.16 33.54
CA THR A 570 -0.25 13.39 32.34
C THR A 570 -1.26 12.28 31.97
N ALA A 571 -1.56 11.32 32.86
CA ALA A 571 -2.26 10.08 32.48
C ALA A 571 -3.63 10.26 31.82
N PHE A 572 -4.32 11.37 32.09
CA PHE A 572 -5.58 11.79 31.45
C PHE A 572 -5.50 13.26 30.98
N ARG A 573 -4.33 13.72 30.52
CA ARG A 573 -4.18 15.03 29.89
C ARG A 573 -4.91 15.04 28.53
N TYR A 574 -5.55 16.16 28.17
CA TYR A 574 -6.40 16.32 26.97
C TYR A 574 -7.46 15.20 26.88
N ASN A 575 -8.43 15.24 27.81
CA ASN A 575 -9.52 14.26 27.93
C ASN A 575 -10.89 14.99 27.99
N ASN A 576 -11.97 14.22 27.83
CA ASN A 576 -13.33 14.72 27.61
C ASN A 576 -14.29 14.51 28.80
N PHE A 577 -13.75 14.30 30.01
CA PHE A 577 -14.57 14.16 31.22
C PHE A 577 -15.43 15.40 31.47
N THR A 578 -16.72 15.21 31.78
CA THR A 578 -17.60 16.31 32.23
C THR A 578 -17.58 16.49 33.75
N SER A 579 -17.32 15.39 34.47
CA SER A 579 -17.22 15.32 35.93
C SER A 579 -16.20 14.24 36.29
N LEU A 580 -15.48 14.43 37.40
CA LEU A 580 -14.44 13.51 37.85
C LEU A 580 -14.62 13.22 39.35
N MET A 581 -14.55 11.95 39.73
CA MET A 581 -14.50 11.51 41.13
C MET A 581 -13.26 10.63 41.32
N LEU A 582 -12.32 11.09 42.15
CA LEU A 582 -11.05 10.40 42.41
C LEU A 582 -11.10 9.71 43.80
N PRO A 583 -10.81 8.40 43.89
CA PRO A 583 -10.95 7.66 45.14
C PRO A 583 -9.87 8.01 46.16
N GLY A 584 -10.21 7.93 47.45
CA GLY A 584 -9.31 8.23 48.58
C GLY A 584 -8.15 7.24 48.76
N SER A 585 -8.12 6.16 47.97
CA SER A 585 -6.99 5.24 47.85
C SER A 585 -5.76 5.88 47.18
N LEU A 586 -5.95 6.93 46.37
CA LEU A 586 -4.88 7.76 45.80
C LEU A 586 -4.21 8.62 46.89
N LYS A 587 -2.92 8.94 46.71
CA LYS A 587 -2.19 9.89 47.59
C LYS A 587 -2.06 11.28 47.00
N SER A 588 -2.20 11.40 45.69
CA SER A 588 -1.82 12.58 44.94
C SER A 588 -2.63 12.65 43.66
N VAL A 589 -2.88 13.88 43.20
CA VAL A 589 -3.16 14.16 41.79
C VAL A 589 -1.83 14.59 41.17
N GLU A 590 -1.18 13.69 40.44
CA GLU A 590 0.19 13.85 39.92
C GLU A 590 0.32 14.96 38.84
N TYR A 591 1.57 15.32 38.49
CA TYR A 591 1.88 16.38 37.52
C TYR A 591 1.05 16.29 36.23
N ALA A 592 0.33 17.38 35.92
CA ALA A 592 -0.52 17.54 34.75
C ALA A 592 -1.54 16.40 34.51
N ALA A 593 -1.89 15.60 35.53
CA ALA A 593 -2.62 14.33 35.35
C ALA A 593 -3.98 14.46 34.64
N PHE A 594 -4.70 15.57 34.84
CA PHE A 594 -5.99 15.88 34.20
C PHE A 594 -5.96 17.21 33.43
N ALA A 595 -4.77 17.71 33.10
CA ALA A 595 -4.60 19.00 32.43
C ALA A 595 -5.31 19.05 31.06
N VAL A 596 -5.80 20.22 30.72
CA VAL A 596 -6.49 20.55 29.45
C VAL A 596 -7.75 19.70 29.22
N SER A 597 -8.45 19.34 30.30
CA SER A 597 -9.77 18.69 30.24
C SER A 597 -10.87 19.73 29.99
N HIS A 598 -10.96 20.23 28.75
CA HIS A 598 -11.79 21.36 28.35
C HIS A 598 -13.30 21.24 28.67
N ASN A 599 -13.84 20.05 28.95
CA ASN A 599 -15.25 19.85 29.28
C ASN A 599 -15.53 19.59 30.78
N LEU A 600 -14.48 19.54 31.62
CA LEU A 600 -14.55 19.15 33.03
C LEU A 600 -15.13 20.27 33.90
N LYS A 601 -16.34 20.07 34.43
CA LYS A 601 -17.10 21.10 35.18
C LYS A 601 -17.01 20.96 36.70
N THR A 602 -16.85 19.72 37.18
CA THR A 602 -16.89 19.36 38.60
C THR A 602 -15.85 18.28 38.92
N VAL A 603 -14.99 18.52 39.93
CA VAL A 603 -14.02 17.53 40.42
C VAL A 603 -14.31 17.20 41.88
N THR A 604 -14.29 15.93 42.25
CA THR A 604 -14.33 15.47 43.65
C THR A 604 -13.09 14.65 43.97
N LEU A 605 -12.35 15.07 44.99
CA LEU A 605 -11.16 14.39 45.49
C LEU A 605 -11.51 13.64 46.79
N GLY A 606 -11.21 12.35 46.87
CA GLY A 606 -11.50 11.50 48.03
C GLY A 606 -10.57 11.74 49.23
N GLU A 607 -11.12 11.59 50.45
CA GLU A 607 -10.36 11.66 51.70
C GLU A 607 -9.24 10.60 51.72
N GLY A 608 -7.99 11.07 51.80
CA GLY A 608 -6.78 10.25 51.66
C GLY A 608 -5.78 10.80 50.64
N ILE A 609 -6.24 11.64 49.69
CA ILE A 609 -5.38 12.44 48.81
C ILE A 609 -4.76 13.58 49.64
N THR A 610 -3.43 13.71 49.62
CA THR A 610 -2.67 14.71 50.38
C THR A 610 -2.02 15.79 49.52
N LYS A 611 -1.81 15.53 48.22
CA LYS A 611 -1.15 16.48 47.30
C LYS A 611 -1.98 16.72 46.03
N ILE A 612 -2.08 17.97 45.61
CA ILE A 612 -2.43 18.34 44.22
C ILE A 612 -1.15 18.90 43.61
N ASP A 613 -0.60 18.26 42.58
CA ASP A 613 0.72 18.60 42.05
C ASP A 613 0.68 19.74 41.01
N GLU A 614 1.87 20.10 40.51
CA GLU A 614 2.05 21.08 39.44
C GLU A 614 1.20 20.73 38.19
N ASP A 615 0.63 21.75 37.54
CA ASP A 615 -0.24 21.65 36.36
C ASP A 615 -1.48 20.72 36.50
N ALA A 616 -1.79 20.13 37.66
CA ALA A 616 -2.71 18.98 37.80
C ALA A 616 -4.08 19.14 37.09
N PHE A 617 -4.68 20.34 37.13
CA PHE A 617 -5.89 20.74 36.42
C PHE A 617 -5.67 21.99 35.53
N TYR A 618 -4.43 22.25 35.10
CA TYR A 618 -4.06 23.34 34.18
C TYR A 618 -5.00 23.37 32.97
N TYR A 619 -5.53 24.54 32.60
CA TYR A 619 -6.44 24.73 31.46
C TYR A 619 -7.72 23.86 31.49
N CYS A 620 -8.23 23.50 32.67
CA CYS A 620 -9.61 23.02 32.81
C CYS A 620 -10.56 24.22 32.80
N ASP A 621 -10.70 24.90 31.66
CA ASP A 621 -11.42 26.16 31.53
C ASP A 621 -12.94 26.03 31.76
N ALA A 622 -13.51 24.84 31.58
CA ALA A 622 -14.88 24.52 31.98
C ALA A 622 -15.11 24.37 33.49
N LEU A 623 -14.05 24.25 34.32
CA LEU A 623 -14.17 23.88 35.73
C LEU A 623 -14.89 24.96 36.53
N THR A 624 -16.08 24.65 37.04
CA THR A 624 -16.90 25.57 37.84
C THR A 624 -16.71 25.38 39.34
N GLU A 625 -16.52 24.13 39.79
CA GLU A 625 -16.36 23.81 41.21
C GLU A 625 -15.53 22.54 41.47
N ILE A 626 -14.85 22.51 42.62
CA ILE A 626 -14.05 21.37 43.07
C ILE A 626 -14.31 21.10 44.56
N TYR A 627 -14.38 19.81 44.92
CA TYR A 627 -14.41 19.32 46.29
C TYR A 627 -13.02 18.76 46.66
N ILE A 628 -12.40 19.35 47.69
CA ILE A 628 -11.05 19.05 48.18
C ILE A 628 -11.17 18.48 49.61
N PRO A 629 -10.59 17.31 49.92
CA PRO A 629 -10.73 16.65 51.21
C PRO A 629 -9.94 17.37 52.30
N SER A 630 -10.25 17.04 53.56
CA SER A 630 -9.54 17.54 54.73
C SER A 630 -8.04 17.19 54.75
N THR A 631 -7.67 16.15 53.99
CA THR A 631 -6.31 15.57 53.94
C THR A 631 -5.33 16.30 53.02
N VAL A 632 -5.76 17.19 52.11
CA VAL A 632 -4.83 17.91 51.23
C VAL A 632 -3.99 18.91 52.03
N THR A 633 -2.66 18.77 51.96
CA THR A 633 -1.69 19.64 52.63
C THR A 633 -0.87 20.50 51.67
N TYR A 634 -0.87 20.20 50.36
CA TYR A 634 -0.08 20.91 49.34
C TYR A 634 -0.82 21.08 48.02
N ILE A 635 -0.66 22.26 47.38
CA ILE A 635 -1.11 22.56 46.01
C ILE A 635 0.04 23.21 45.21
N GLY A 636 0.43 22.59 44.09
CA GLY A 636 1.60 22.98 43.28
C GLY A 636 1.46 24.20 42.38
N GLU A 637 2.55 24.55 41.70
CA GLU A 637 2.58 25.62 40.68
C GLU A 637 1.53 25.34 39.59
N ASN A 638 0.80 26.38 39.16
CA ASN A 638 -0.16 26.34 38.05
C ASN A 638 -1.29 25.28 38.16
N ALA A 639 -1.47 24.64 39.32
CA ALA A 639 -2.38 23.49 39.50
C ALA A 639 -3.83 23.73 39.04
N PHE A 640 -4.31 24.98 39.07
CA PHE A 640 -5.59 25.43 38.51
C PHE A 640 -5.43 26.63 37.58
N GLU A 641 -4.26 26.83 36.97
CA GLU A 641 -4.08 27.94 36.02
C GLU A 641 -5.02 27.80 34.81
N GLN A 642 -5.55 28.93 34.34
CA GLN A 642 -6.58 29.00 33.27
C GLN A 642 -7.89 28.27 33.59
N CYS A 643 -8.17 27.88 34.83
CA CYS A 643 -9.52 27.48 35.27
C CYS A 643 -10.44 28.72 35.39
N GLN A 644 -10.69 29.39 34.27
CA GLN A 644 -11.33 30.71 34.19
C GLN A 644 -12.77 30.74 34.72
N ARG A 645 -13.46 29.60 34.71
CA ARG A 645 -14.85 29.46 35.22
C ARG A 645 -14.94 29.06 36.69
N LEU A 646 -13.82 28.86 37.38
CA LEU A 646 -13.81 28.35 38.76
C LEU A 646 -14.43 29.39 39.71
N GLN A 647 -15.52 29.00 40.39
CA GLN A 647 -16.31 29.86 41.27
C GLN A 647 -16.43 29.32 42.70
N LYS A 648 -16.23 28.01 42.91
CA LYS A 648 -16.39 27.39 44.23
C LYS A 648 -15.30 26.35 44.50
N ILE A 649 -14.68 26.43 45.67
CA ILE A 649 -13.85 25.38 46.23
C ILE A 649 -14.56 24.92 47.50
N TYR A 650 -15.03 23.67 47.54
CA TYR A 650 -15.58 23.06 48.74
C TYR A 650 -14.45 22.31 49.45
N PHE A 651 -14.01 22.80 50.60
CA PHE A 651 -12.94 22.18 51.37
C PHE A 651 -13.54 21.47 52.60
N ASN A 652 -13.32 20.17 52.72
CA ASN A 652 -13.94 19.35 53.77
C ASN A 652 -13.25 19.48 55.15
N GLY A 653 -12.48 20.55 55.37
CA GLY A 653 -11.88 20.92 56.64
C GLY A 653 -12.28 22.33 57.08
N THR A 654 -11.71 22.78 58.18
CA THR A 654 -11.92 24.15 58.70
C THR A 654 -11.15 25.20 57.88
N LYS A 655 -11.54 26.48 58.01
CA LYS A 655 -10.78 27.63 57.47
C LYS A 655 -9.34 27.65 57.97
N ALA A 656 -9.09 27.24 59.21
CA ALA A 656 -7.75 27.14 59.77
C ALA A 656 -6.90 26.10 59.02
N GLN A 657 -7.47 24.92 58.73
CA GLN A 657 -6.82 23.90 57.91
C GLN A 657 -6.60 24.41 56.48
N TRP A 658 -7.58 25.04 55.82
CA TRP A 658 -7.42 25.60 54.46
C TRP A 658 -6.28 26.63 54.38
N LEU A 659 -6.16 27.50 55.39
CA LEU A 659 -5.08 28.48 55.49
C LEU A 659 -3.71 27.84 55.75
N ALA A 660 -3.67 26.66 56.39
CA ALA A 660 -2.46 25.90 56.66
C ALA A 660 -1.98 25.02 55.48
N VAL A 661 -2.84 24.73 54.49
CA VAL A 661 -2.44 24.05 53.24
C VAL A 661 -1.37 24.89 52.52
N GLU A 662 -0.21 24.29 52.23
CA GLU A 662 0.85 24.91 51.44
C GLU A 662 0.39 25.09 50.00
N LYS A 663 0.65 26.26 49.39
CA LYS A 663 0.24 26.58 48.02
C LYS A 663 1.34 27.39 47.36
N ASP A 664 1.79 26.95 46.19
CA ASP A 664 2.70 27.76 45.37
C ASP A 664 2.05 29.12 45.04
N PRO A 665 2.77 30.27 45.01
CA PRO A 665 2.18 31.57 44.73
C PRO A 665 1.39 31.69 43.41
N LYS A 666 1.61 30.78 42.46
CA LYS A 666 1.02 30.75 41.13
C LYS A 666 -0.08 29.69 40.96
N TRP A 667 -0.39 28.90 42.00
CA TRP A 667 -1.32 27.75 41.95
C TRP A 667 -2.67 28.00 41.25
N ASN A 668 -3.13 29.26 41.19
CA ASN A 668 -4.41 29.68 40.63
C ASN A 668 -4.31 30.86 39.63
N ARG A 669 -3.22 31.02 38.86
CA ARG A 669 -3.12 32.11 37.85
C ARG A 669 -4.31 32.08 36.87
N ASN A 670 -4.88 33.24 36.52
CA ASN A 670 -5.98 33.35 35.56
C ASN A 670 -7.24 32.50 35.89
N THR A 671 -7.49 32.18 37.16
CA THR A 671 -8.79 31.64 37.61
C THR A 671 -9.87 32.72 37.66
N GLY A 672 -11.14 32.29 37.62
CA GLY A 672 -12.28 33.15 37.97
C GLY A 672 -12.28 33.59 39.44
N TYR A 673 -13.22 34.47 39.82
CA TYR A 673 -13.46 34.82 41.22
C TYR A 673 -14.14 33.65 41.94
N TYR A 674 -13.44 33.01 42.89
CA TYR A 674 -13.94 31.86 43.64
C TYR A 674 -14.15 32.15 45.14
N ARG A 675 -15.05 31.37 45.75
CA ARG A 675 -15.21 31.29 47.20
C ARG A 675 -14.80 29.92 47.72
N VAL A 676 -14.14 29.88 48.86
CA VAL A 676 -13.79 28.63 49.56
C VAL A 676 -14.80 28.37 50.66
N TYR A 677 -15.54 27.28 50.57
CA TYR A 677 -16.54 26.84 51.54
C TYR A 677 -15.90 25.78 52.44
N CYS A 678 -15.63 26.14 53.69
CA CYS A 678 -15.08 25.25 54.71
C CYS A 678 -16.19 24.79 55.67
N THR A 679 -15.93 23.75 56.47
CA THR A 679 -16.91 23.17 57.40
C THR A 679 -17.35 24.14 58.51
N ASP A 680 -16.54 25.14 58.84
CA ASP A 680 -16.82 26.19 59.81
C ASP A 680 -17.09 27.58 59.16
N GLY A 681 -17.37 27.63 57.86
CA GLY A 681 -17.82 28.84 57.14
C GLY A 681 -17.04 29.15 55.86
N THR A 682 -17.34 30.30 55.24
CA THR A 682 -16.80 30.67 53.92
C THR A 682 -15.63 31.65 54.02
N LEU A 683 -14.63 31.48 53.15
CA LEU A 683 -13.62 32.48 52.82
C LEU A 683 -13.89 33.03 51.42
N SER A 684 -13.98 34.36 51.29
CA SER A 684 -13.99 35.07 50.02
C SER A 684 -12.60 35.58 49.68
N LYS A 685 -12.22 35.55 48.40
CA LYS A 685 -11.01 36.16 47.86
C LYS A 685 -11.35 36.92 46.58
#